data_AF-D1PLY7-F1
#
_entry.id   AF-D1PLY7-F1
#
_cell.length_a   1.000
_cell.length_b   1.000
_cell.length_c   1.000
_cell.angle_alpha   90.00
_cell.angle_beta   90.00
_cell.angle_gamma   90.00
#
_symmetry.space_group_name_H-M   'P 1'
#
loop_
_entity.id
_entity.type
_entity.pdbx_description
1 polymer ?
#
loop_
_entity_poly.entity_id
_entity_poly.type
_entity_poly.pdbx_seq_one_letter_code
_entity_poly.pdbx_strand_id
1 'polypeptide(L)'
;MLALCLLCLFVVAGVCLALTRCTSGPSGPAQADFGTAAAAWQKNELGYYFNASGEAIPAAVLKGIDVSKFQGEVDWEKAKAAGIDFAIIRCGYGGEWDGQEADWAQDDDQWRRNADECTRLGIPFGVYLYSYATTVEEARSEADHVARLLGLVAPPQEGLADYTASPYQLSYPVYYDLEDKSISGIFSDEMAAITQAFFDRLVELGYTGEQGIYASLNWVRARFSDPAFDPWRDNLWIARFSDSLGYTGTYDMWQCTYQAPGADYGVQSETVDVDFVMRPFTVTGITDGMGKAADPVFVNDTYQMELHLDAKDARATLTTNQSSEEEGGQKIFWQSSNEDVATVDKHGVVRAQADSGECTITATLADGTESVSCLVRIGDITVPVFATAQLNGMRDNMAYVAGLKASAPDAILLDAGGGLQGTRSSSLTGGMDMFSTFSAVGYDLQAIGAEDLAFGIERLRSDANMASGPSLAANLRDAEGSAIFYRSTSWNRNRITNGMNYVLERAGYKIGFFSLADTATVTGQVGLVNEETPIANDLAQTASEQVAALQAEGVDVILCIATPGVDVRELDNTLADLGVTAVINGNGEELQGTALPVLVAGQGTGEVARLNLVFTQGGSCRVDLESKVTTGDLETALNDQWSQYLTTGEDGSLTVTDTADPEKDVAADGADPTAPTERAEDAVRQAASAYLNASLALQELDADDLSILNTPLFTYAQNPDASKTISYANYLATLYEEIAENDRDHWPEGWADAEVTGVAGGVTELEYGDITRQQLLESMPIAQRLVLVSTTAEAAQTLIDSGNVTRTYQASLTAYEPEGDTVLLVGDTQTLEALGEDNYTILRDYGDLFWDVRMNINDNTNNFTEDFVLPEAPTYGVGRNQ
;
A
#
# COMPACT_ATOMS: atom_id res chain seq x y z
N MET A 1 -73.33 6.69 48.22
CA MET A 1 -71.90 6.47 48.54
C MET A 1 -71.29 5.33 47.71
N LEU A 2 -71.84 4.11 47.73
CA LEU A 2 -71.26 2.97 46.99
C LEU A 2 -71.09 3.20 45.47
N ALA A 3 -72.07 3.81 44.80
CA ALA A 3 -72.01 4.08 43.37
C ALA A 3 -70.94 5.12 42.98
N LEU A 4 -70.64 6.06 43.88
CA LEU A 4 -69.61 7.08 43.68
C LEU A 4 -68.21 6.48 43.87
N CYS A 5 -68.06 5.55 44.81
CA CYS A 5 -66.81 4.80 45.01
C CYS A 5 -66.48 3.88 43.83
N LEU A 6 -67.49 3.22 43.24
CA LEU A 6 -67.31 2.39 42.05
C LEU A 6 -66.90 3.22 40.83
N LEU A 7 -67.51 4.39 40.63
CA LEU A 7 -67.15 5.29 39.53
C LEU A 7 -65.71 5.80 39.67
N CYS A 8 -65.27 6.18 40.87
CA CYS A 8 -63.89 6.57 41.12
C CYS A 8 -62.91 5.41 40.88
N LEU A 9 -63.28 4.17 41.19
CA LEU A 9 -62.43 3.01 40.96
C LEU A 9 -62.26 2.70 39.46
N PHE A 10 -63.32 2.88 38.66
CA PHE A 10 -63.24 2.76 37.21
C PHE A 10 -62.43 3.88 36.55
N VAL A 11 -62.55 5.11 37.04
CA VAL A 11 -61.74 6.24 36.54
C VAL A 11 -60.27 6.06 36.92
N VAL A 12 -59.96 5.64 38.15
CA VAL A 12 -58.58 5.37 38.58
C VAL A 12 -58.00 4.16 37.84
N ALA A 13 -58.76 3.07 37.64
CA ALA A 13 -58.31 1.95 36.83
C ALA A 13 -58.12 2.32 35.36
N GLY A 14 -59.00 3.15 34.79
CA GLY A 14 -58.89 3.65 33.42
C GLY A 14 -57.72 4.61 33.23
N VAL A 15 -57.45 5.48 34.21
CA VAL A 15 -56.30 6.39 34.22
C VAL A 15 -55.00 5.62 34.47
N CYS A 16 -54.99 4.58 35.33
CA CYS A 16 -53.84 3.71 35.52
C CYS A 16 -53.56 2.83 34.28
N LEU A 17 -54.58 2.35 33.56
CA LEU A 17 -54.42 1.66 32.27
C LEU A 17 -53.96 2.60 31.15
N ALA A 18 -54.45 3.84 31.14
CA ALA A 18 -53.99 4.86 30.20
C ALA A 18 -52.56 5.30 30.50
N LEU A 19 -52.18 5.45 31.78
CA LEU A 19 -50.82 5.78 32.20
C LEU A 19 -49.85 4.61 31.93
N THR A 20 -50.24 3.35 32.17
CA THR A 20 -49.40 2.17 31.81
C THR A 20 -49.26 1.97 30.30
N ARG A 21 -50.27 2.35 29.49
CA ARG A 21 -50.15 2.39 28.02
C ARG A 21 -49.44 3.63 27.48
N CYS A 22 -49.27 4.68 28.29
CA CYS A 22 -48.49 5.87 27.93
C CYS A 22 -47.04 5.83 28.48
N THR A 23 -46.68 4.81 29.27
CA THR A 23 -45.31 4.60 29.79
C THR A 23 -44.52 3.53 29.03
N SER A 24 -45.13 2.79 28.11
CA SER A 24 -44.38 2.01 27.14
C SER A 24 -43.92 2.96 26.03
N GLY A 25 -42.66 3.39 26.09
CA GLY A 25 -41.99 3.92 24.91
C GLY A 25 -42.11 2.93 23.74
N PRO A 26 -41.81 3.34 22.49
CA PRO A 26 -41.80 2.40 21.38
C PRO A 26 -40.97 1.18 21.79
N SER A 27 -41.58 0.00 21.78
CA SER A 27 -40.88 -1.26 22.02
C SER A 27 -39.72 -1.32 21.03
N GLY A 28 -38.50 -1.55 21.52
CA GLY A 28 -37.31 -1.71 20.69
C GLY A 28 -37.46 -2.87 19.67
N PRO A 29 -36.39 -3.18 18.91
CA PRO A 29 -36.44 -4.30 17.97
C PRO A 29 -36.86 -5.57 18.71
N ALA A 30 -37.59 -6.46 18.02
CA ALA A 30 -37.93 -7.75 18.59
C ALA A 30 -36.66 -8.54 18.89
N GLN A 31 -36.74 -9.47 19.83
CA GLN A 31 -35.69 -10.49 19.94
C GLN A 31 -35.74 -11.36 18.68
N ALA A 32 -34.61 -11.54 18.00
CA ALA A 32 -34.52 -12.39 16.83
C ALA A 32 -35.04 -13.81 17.16
N ASP A 33 -36.02 -14.26 16.37
CA ASP A 33 -36.55 -15.62 16.43
C ASP A 33 -36.30 -16.30 15.07
N PHE A 34 -35.28 -17.15 15.04
CA PHE A 34 -34.95 -17.93 13.86
C PHE A 34 -35.71 -19.27 13.82
N GLY A 35 -36.55 -19.58 14.81
CA GLY A 35 -37.29 -20.83 14.90
C GLY A 35 -36.41 -22.04 15.24
N THR A 36 -36.88 -23.23 14.85
CA THR A 36 -36.10 -24.46 15.02
C THR A 36 -35.02 -24.55 13.94
N ALA A 37 -33.78 -24.83 14.34
CA ALA A 37 -32.67 -25.01 13.42
C ALA A 37 -32.92 -26.17 12.44
N ALA A 38 -32.63 -25.91 11.16
CA ALA A 38 -32.60 -26.95 10.14
C ALA A 38 -31.26 -27.70 10.17
N ALA A 39 -31.13 -28.74 9.34
CA ALA A 39 -29.83 -29.36 9.09
C ALA A 39 -28.87 -28.36 8.41
N ALA A 40 -27.57 -28.63 8.49
CA ALA A 40 -26.54 -27.80 7.90
C ALA A 40 -26.88 -27.42 6.44
N TRP A 41 -26.83 -26.12 6.17
CA TRP A 41 -27.08 -25.48 4.86
C TRP A 41 -28.52 -25.66 4.35
N GLN A 42 -29.46 -26.07 5.21
CA GLN A 42 -30.86 -26.22 4.85
C GLN A 42 -31.70 -25.06 5.38
N LYS A 43 -32.82 -24.84 4.68
CA LYS A 43 -33.82 -23.82 5.04
C LYS A 43 -34.83 -24.42 6.01
N ASN A 44 -35.17 -23.70 7.07
CA ASN A 44 -36.24 -24.13 7.99
C ASN A 44 -37.62 -23.65 7.51
N GLU A 45 -38.67 -23.96 8.30
CA GLU A 45 -40.06 -23.59 7.99
C GLU A 45 -40.31 -22.08 7.99
N LEU A 46 -39.47 -21.30 8.68
CA LEU A 46 -39.53 -19.83 8.69
C LEU A 46 -38.74 -19.19 7.54
N GLY A 47 -38.01 -19.98 6.75
CA GLY A 47 -37.24 -19.48 5.61
C GLY A 47 -35.79 -19.13 5.91
N TYR A 48 -35.25 -19.42 7.10
CA TYR A 48 -33.84 -19.15 7.42
C TYR A 48 -32.96 -20.36 7.06
N TYR A 49 -31.79 -20.08 6.50
CA TYR A 49 -30.73 -21.08 6.33
C TYR A 49 -29.89 -21.18 7.61
N PHE A 50 -29.32 -22.36 7.86
CA PHE A 50 -28.52 -22.64 9.05
C PHE A 50 -27.12 -23.13 8.68
N ASN A 51 -26.09 -22.70 9.39
CA ASN A 51 -24.71 -23.16 9.20
C ASN A 51 -24.48 -24.57 9.76
N ALA A 52 -23.25 -25.08 9.70
CA ALA A 52 -22.92 -26.42 10.18
C ALA A 52 -23.03 -26.54 11.72
N SER A 53 -22.83 -25.44 12.43
CA SER A 53 -23.06 -25.31 13.89
C SER A 53 -24.53 -25.15 14.30
N GLY A 54 -25.47 -25.03 13.35
CA GLY A 54 -26.90 -24.90 13.62
C GLY A 54 -27.35 -23.48 13.99
N GLU A 55 -26.54 -22.47 13.66
CA GLU A 55 -26.88 -21.06 13.80
C GLU A 55 -27.51 -20.53 12.51
N ALA A 56 -28.45 -19.59 12.63
CA ALA A 56 -29.12 -19.01 11.47
C ALA A 56 -28.18 -18.07 10.70
N ILE A 57 -28.39 -17.97 9.39
CA ILE A 57 -27.67 -17.07 8.48
C ILE A 57 -28.70 -16.07 7.91
N PRO A 58 -29.02 -14.96 8.61
CA PRO A 58 -30.16 -14.11 8.27
C PRO A 58 -30.04 -13.45 6.89
N ALA A 59 -28.83 -13.03 6.53
CA ALA A 59 -28.52 -12.41 5.24
C ALA A 59 -28.63 -13.39 4.05
N ALA A 60 -28.66 -14.71 4.27
CA ALA A 60 -28.75 -15.69 3.19
C ALA A 60 -30.18 -15.79 2.66
N VAL A 61 -30.40 -15.39 1.41
CA VAL A 61 -31.76 -15.32 0.82
C VAL A 61 -32.07 -16.46 -0.14
N LEU A 62 -31.07 -16.95 -0.89
CA LEU A 62 -31.17 -18.03 -1.87
C LEU A 62 -29.99 -18.99 -1.73
N LYS A 63 -30.22 -20.28 -2.01
CA LYS A 63 -29.17 -21.31 -2.00
C LYS A 63 -28.86 -21.81 -3.40
N GLY A 64 -27.59 -21.89 -3.74
CA GLY A 64 -27.10 -22.41 -5.01
C GLY A 64 -26.04 -23.47 -4.82
N ILE A 65 -25.58 -23.99 -5.96
CA ILE A 65 -24.37 -24.79 -6.07
C ILE A 65 -23.53 -24.24 -7.22
N ASP A 66 -22.21 -24.26 -7.06
CA ASP A 66 -21.30 -24.12 -8.16
C ASP A 66 -20.75 -25.47 -8.62
N VAL A 67 -20.63 -25.62 -9.94
CA VAL A 67 -20.30 -26.91 -10.57
C VAL A 67 -19.41 -26.75 -11.78
N SER A 68 -18.56 -27.76 -11.99
CA SER A 68 -17.66 -27.90 -13.12
C SER A 68 -17.61 -29.37 -13.57
N LYS A 69 -16.71 -29.71 -14.50
CA LYS A 69 -16.43 -31.11 -14.86
C LYS A 69 -16.09 -32.01 -13.67
N PHE A 70 -15.57 -31.46 -12.58
CA PHE A 70 -15.20 -32.23 -11.38
C PHE A 70 -16.39 -32.82 -10.64
N GLN A 71 -17.58 -32.22 -10.79
CA GLN A 71 -18.82 -32.69 -10.18
C GLN A 71 -19.52 -33.80 -11.00
N GLY A 72 -19.05 -34.06 -12.22
CA GLY A 72 -19.66 -35.04 -13.12
C GLY A 72 -21.05 -34.59 -13.62
N GLU A 73 -21.94 -35.55 -13.84
CA GLU A 73 -23.29 -35.27 -14.33
C GLU A 73 -24.23 -34.82 -13.20
N VAL A 74 -24.94 -33.70 -13.40
CA VAL A 74 -25.94 -33.18 -12.45
C VAL A 74 -27.37 -33.51 -12.91
N ASP A 75 -28.17 -34.11 -12.03
CA ASP A 75 -29.63 -34.22 -12.16
C ASP A 75 -30.27 -32.92 -11.67
N TRP A 76 -30.45 -31.96 -12.58
CA TRP A 76 -30.95 -30.62 -12.27
C TRP A 76 -32.42 -30.60 -11.81
N GLU A 77 -33.23 -31.61 -12.16
CA GLU A 77 -34.60 -31.73 -11.64
C GLU A 77 -34.56 -32.11 -10.15
N LYS A 78 -33.66 -33.03 -9.78
CA LYS A 78 -33.41 -33.37 -8.38
C LYS A 78 -32.77 -32.22 -7.61
N ALA A 79 -31.80 -31.52 -8.18
CA ALA A 79 -31.18 -30.33 -7.56
C ALA A 79 -32.24 -29.27 -7.23
N LYS A 80 -33.09 -28.93 -8.19
CA LYS A 80 -34.20 -27.99 -8.00
C LYS A 80 -35.18 -28.46 -6.92
N ALA A 81 -35.50 -29.75 -6.90
CA ALA A 81 -36.35 -30.34 -5.86
C ALA A 81 -35.70 -30.35 -4.47
N ALA A 82 -34.37 -30.36 -4.40
CA ALA A 82 -33.58 -30.25 -3.16
C ALA A 82 -33.40 -28.80 -2.67
N GLY A 83 -34.06 -27.82 -3.31
CA GLY A 83 -34.02 -26.42 -2.91
C GLY A 83 -32.77 -25.68 -3.40
N ILE A 84 -32.24 -26.07 -4.55
CA ILE A 84 -31.28 -25.27 -5.31
C ILE A 84 -32.05 -24.24 -6.14
N ASP A 85 -31.83 -22.97 -5.79
CA ASP A 85 -32.47 -21.80 -6.36
C ASP A 85 -31.70 -21.24 -7.57
N PHE A 86 -30.38 -21.41 -7.60
CA PHE A 86 -29.50 -20.96 -8.69
C PHE A 86 -28.25 -21.85 -8.85
N ALA A 87 -27.48 -21.61 -9.91
CA ALA A 87 -26.18 -22.25 -10.13
C ALA A 87 -25.11 -21.29 -10.64
N ILE A 88 -23.85 -21.50 -10.26
CA ILE A 88 -22.69 -20.85 -10.89
C ILE A 88 -21.88 -21.92 -11.62
N ILE A 89 -21.81 -21.84 -12.95
CA ILE A 89 -21.27 -22.94 -13.77
C ILE A 89 -19.90 -22.54 -14.31
N ARG A 90 -18.88 -23.38 -14.13
CA ARG A 90 -17.61 -23.14 -14.84
C ARG A 90 -17.83 -23.28 -16.34
N CYS A 91 -17.61 -22.22 -17.08
CA CYS A 91 -17.70 -22.26 -18.54
C CYS A 91 -16.39 -22.75 -19.16
N GLY A 92 -15.26 -22.38 -18.58
CA GLY A 92 -13.93 -22.80 -19.00
C GLY A 92 -12.85 -22.34 -18.03
N TYR A 93 -11.61 -22.47 -18.46
CA TYR A 93 -10.42 -21.97 -17.78
C TYR A 93 -9.42 -21.49 -18.84
N GLY A 94 -8.63 -20.45 -18.57
CA GLY A 94 -7.67 -19.93 -19.55
C GLY A 94 -8.28 -19.35 -20.84
N GLY A 95 -7.41 -19.01 -21.79
CA GLY A 95 -7.72 -18.21 -22.98
C GLY A 95 -8.48 -18.91 -24.11
N GLU A 96 -8.77 -18.16 -25.17
CA GLU A 96 -9.38 -18.67 -26.39
C GLU A 96 -8.37 -19.40 -27.28
N TRP A 97 -8.82 -20.39 -28.05
CA TRP A 97 -7.95 -21.13 -28.95
C TRP A 97 -7.47 -20.29 -30.14
N ASP A 98 -6.14 -20.22 -30.30
CA ASP A 98 -5.52 -19.56 -31.45
C ASP A 98 -5.30 -20.47 -32.67
N GLY A 99 -5.61 -21.77 -32.55
CA GLY A 99 -5.47 -22.77 -33.60
C GLY A 99 -4.09 -23.44 -33.71
N GLN A 100 -3.13 -23.09 -32.83
CA GLN A 100 -1.76 -23.62 -32.90
C GLN A 100 -1.57 -24.91 -32.08
N GLU A 101 -2.31 -25.06 -30.99
CA GLU A 101 -2.21 -26.22 -30.10
C GLU A 101 -3.12 -27.37 -30.54
N ALA A 102 -2.54 -28.55 -30.78
CA ALA A 102 -3.26 -29.70 -31.36
C ALA A 102 -4.28 -30.37 -30.42
N ASP A 103 -4.17 -30.16 -29.11
CA ASP A 103 -4.99 -30.80 -28.07
C ASP A 103 -5.64 -29.78 -27.13
N TRP A 104 -6.03 -28.63 -27.67
CA TRP A 104 -6.65 -27.57 -26.88
C TRP A 104 -8.04 -27.96 -26.37
N ALA A 105 -8.21 -27.94 -25.05
CA ALA A 105 -9.44 -28.35 -24.37
C ALA A 105 -9.66 -27.54 -23.09
N GLN A 106 -9.96 -26.25 -23.26
CA GLN A 106 -10.18 -25.31 -22.16
C GLN A 106 -11.65 -24.99 -21.86
N ASP A 107 -12.56 -25.33 -22.77
CA ASP A 107 -14.00 -25.43 -22.45
C ASP A 107 -14.19 -26.45 -21.31
N ASP A 108 -15.03 -26.15 -20.33
CA ASP A 108 -15.38 -27.15 -19.32
C ASP A 108 -16.25 -28.25 -19.95
N ASP A 109 -15.88 -29.52 -19.77
CA ASP A 109 -16.57 -30.67 -20.38
C ASP A 109 -18.08 -30.75 -20.02
N GLN A 110 -18.50 -30.17 -18.89
CA GLN A 110 -19.89 -30.14 -18.47
C GLN A 110 -20.60 -28.80 -18.78
N TRP A 111 -19.88 -27.78 -19.27
CA TRP A 111 -20.41 -26.43 -19.53
C TRP A 111 -21.76 -26.48 -20.26
N ARG A 112 -21.75 -27.05 -21.47
CA ARG A 112 -22.93 -27.08 -22.34
C ARG A 112 -24.10 -27.81 -21.70
N ARG A 113 -23.86 -28.98 -21.10
CA ARG A 113 -24.93 -29.78 -20.50
C ARG A 113 -25.58 -29.01 -19.35
N ASN A 114 -24.77 -28.40 -18.48
CA ASN A 114 -25.27 -27.66 -17.34
C ASN A 114 -26.02 -26.40 -17.78
N ALA A 115 -25.47 -25.62 -18.71
CA ALA A 115 -26.13 -24.42 -19.24
C ALA A 115 -27.45 -24.74 -19.97
N ASP A 116 -27.49 -25.80 -20.78
CA ASP A 116 -28.69 -26.24 -21.50
C ASP A 116 -29.79 -26.70 -20.52
N GLU A 117 -29.43 -27.47 -19.49
CA GLU A 117 -30.40 -27.98 -18.51
C GLU A 117 -30.92 -26.88 -17.58
N CYS A 118 -30.06 -25.98 -17.10
CA CYS A 118 -30.49 -24.80 -16.35
C CYS A 118 -31.43 -23.92 -17.18
N THR A 119 -31.11 -23.68 -18.45
CA THR A 119 -31.97 -22.95 -19.39
C THR A 119 -33.31 -23.67 -19.59
N ARG A 120 -33.30 -24.99 -19.82
CA ARG A 120 -34.50 -25.81 -20.03
C ARG A 120 -35.44 -25.78 -18.82
N LEU A 121 -34.87 -25.84 -17.62
CA LEU A 121 -35.61 -25.91 -16.36
C LEU A 121 -35.92 -24.53 -15.77
N GLY A 122 -35.40 -23.46 -16.37
CA GLY A 122 -35.50 -22.10 -15.85
C GLY A 122 -34.88 -21.97 -14.46
N ILE A 123 -33.72 -22.59 -14.26
CA ILE A 123 -32.89 -22.38 -13.06
C ILE A 123 -31.96 -21.19 -13.38
N PRO A 124 -32.09 -20.06 -12.66
CA PRO A 124 -31.16 -18.94 -12.77
C PRO A 124 -29.71 -19.40 -12.66
N PHE A 125 -28.84 -18.95 -13.56
CA PHE A 125 -27.43 -19.29 -13.48
C PHE A 125 -26.52 -18.14 -13.90
N GLY A 126 -25.32 -18.16 -13.37
CA GLY A 126 -24.16 -17.37 -13.78
C GLY A 126 -23.04 -18.31 -14.22
N VAL A 127 -21.91 -17.72 -14.58
CA VAL A 127 -20.75 -18.50 -15.00
C VAL A 127 -19.50 -18.00 -14.33
N TYR A 128 -18.49 -18.86 -14.22
CA TYR A 128 -17.15 -18.41 -13.93
C TYR A 128 -16.14 -18.94 -14.94
N LEU A 129 -15.07 -18.18 -15.12
CA LEU A 129 -13.88 -18.60 -15.84
C LEU A 129 -12.70 -18.62 -14.87
N TYR A 130 -12.03 -19.77 -14.77
CA TYR A 130 -10.81 -19.94 -13.96
C TYR A 130 -9.62 -19.31 -14.69
N SER A 131 -9.11 -18.19 -14.16
CA SER A 131 -8.09 -17.39 -14.84
C SER A 131 -6.68 -17.92 -14.63
N TYR A 132 -5.89 -17.87 -15.70
CA TYR A 132 -4.43 -17.98 -15.67
C TYR A 132 -3.72 -16.71 -16.16
N ALA A 133 -4.48 -15.66 -16.47
CA ALA A 133 -3.95 -14.46 -17.07
C ALA A 133 -2.99 -13.74 -16.12
N THR A 134 -1.76 -13.56 -16.60
CA THR A 134 -0.74 -12.72 -15.96
C THR A 134 -0.53 -11.40 -16.69
N THR A 135 -1.23 -11.21 -17.82
CA THR A 135 -1.15 -10.04 -18.68
C THR A 135 -2.51 -9.61 -19.18
N VAL A 136 -2.63 -8.35 -19.60
CA VAL A 136 -3.83 -7.77 -20.19
C VAL A 136 -4.27 -8.52 -21.46
N GLU A 137 -3.33 -8.91 -22.30
CA GLU A 137 -3.59 -9.65 -23.53
C GLU A 137 -4.17 -11.05 -23.25
N GLU A 138 -3.62 -11.75 -22.26
CA GLU A 138 -4.16 -13.04 -21.81
C GLU A 138 -5.59 -12.86 -21.26
N ALA A 139 -5.82 -11.84 -20.44
CA ALA A 139 -7.15 -11.53 -19.90
C ALA A 139 -8.18 -11.24 -21.01
N ARG A 140 -7.76 -10.53 -22.07
CA ARG A 140 -8.62 -10.28 -23.24
C ARG A 140 -8.90 -11.57 -24.03
N SER A 141 -7.94 -12.49 -24.11
CA SER A 141 -8.15 -13.83 -24.70
C SER A 141 -9.11 -14.66 -23.86
N GLU A 142 -8.99 -14.61 -22.53
CA GLU A 142 -9.93 -15.22 -21.59
C GLU A 142 -11.35 -14.66 -21.74
N ALA A 143 -11.49 -13.36 -21.99
CA ALA A 143 -12.77 -12.73 -22.31
C ALA A 143 -13.33 -13.17 -23.67
N ASP A 144 -12.50 -13.31 -24.71
CA ASP A 144 -12.89 -13.85 -26.01
C ASP A 144 -13.47 -15.28 -25.84
N HIS A 145 -12.83 -16.09 -24.99
CA HIS A 145 -13.27 -17.45 -24.67
C HIS A 145 -14.67 -17.46 -24.04
N VAL A 146 -14.89 -16.67 -22.99
CA VAL A 146 -16.22 -16.54 -22.37
C VAL A 146 -17.26 -16.02 -23.38
N ALA A 147 -16.90 -15.02 -24.18
CA ALA A 147 -17.81 -14.47 -25.19
C ALA A 147 -18.26 -15.51 -26.22
N ARG A 148 -17.36 -16.40 -26.66
CA ARG A 148 -17.72 -17.54 -27.54
C ARG A 148 -18.67 -18.49 -26.82
N LEU A 149 -18.35 -18.88 -25.58
CA LEU A 149 -19.15 -19.85 -24.82
C LEU A 149 -20.56 -19.34 -24.49
N LEU A 150 -20.71 -18.02 -24.32
CA LEU A 150 -22.01 -17.38 -24.16
C LEU A 150 -22.77 -17.16 -25.49
N GLY A 151 -22.11 -17.37 -26.63
CA GLY A 151 -22.69 -17.19 -27.96
C GLY A 151 -22.76 -15.72 -28.42
N LEU A 152 -21.92 -14.85 -27.86
CA LEU A 152 -21.81 -13.44 -28.27
C LEU A 152 -21.05 -13.30 -29.60
N VAL A 153 -20.07 -14.17 -29.82
CA VAL A 153 -19.26 -14.22 -31.04
C VAL A 153 -19.23 -15.64 -31.62
N ALA A 154 -19.04 -15.73 -32.94
CA ALA A 154 -18.83 -17.00 -33.62
C ALA A 154 -17.44 -17.56 -33.27
N PRO A 155 -17.26 -18.90 -33.23
CA PRO A 155 -15.97 -19.50 -32.94
C PRO A 155 -14.89 -19.03 -33.94
N PRO A 156 -13.68 -18.69 -33.47
CA PRO A 156 -12.60 -18.21 -34.34
C PRO A 156 -11.99 -19.33 -35.21
N GLN A 157 -12.15 -20.59 -34.78
CA GLN A 157 -11.54 -21.77 -35.41
C GLN A 157 -12.58 -22.86 -35.70
N GLU A 158 -12.33 -23.65 -36.75
CA GLU A 158 -13.12 -24.85 -37.06
C GLU A 158 -12.88 -25.93 -35.99
N GLY A 159 -13.96 -26.50 -35.45
CA GLY A 159 -13.90 -27.56 -34.42
C GLY A 159 -14.38 -27.13 -33.04
N LEU A 160 -14.45 -25.82 -32.78
CA LEU A 160 -15.09 -25.28 -31.57
C LEU A 160 -16.61 -25.27 -31.70
N ALA A 161 -17.32 -25.39 -30.58
CA ALA A 161 -18.77 -25.31 -30.55
C ALA A 161 -19.26 -23.88 -30.84
N ASP A 162 -20.31 -23.76 -31.66
CA ASP A 162 -20.96 -22.49 -31.99
C ASP A 162 -22.27 -22.32 -31.22
N TYR A 163 -22.31 -21.31 -30.35
CA TYR A 163 -23.46 -20.99 -29.50
C TYR A 163 -24.27 -19.79 -30.02
N THR A 164 -23.85 -19.13 -31.11
CA THR A 164 -24.47 -17.89 -31.61
C THR A 164 -25.91 -18.04 -32.09
N ALA A 165 -26.32 -19.27 -32.43
CA ALA A 165 -27.70 -19.57 -32.82
C ALA A 165 -28.69 -19.47 -31.64
N SER A 166 -28.19 -19.64 -30.41
CA SER A 166 -28.99 -19.54 -29.19
C SER A 166 -28.10 -19.06 -28.03
N PRO A 167 -27.73 -17.77 -28.00
CA PRO A 167 -26.87 -17.21 -26.96
C PRO A 167 -27.48 -17.40 -25.57
N TYR A 168 -26.64 -17.71 -24.57
CA TYR A 168 -27.10 -17.91 -23.20
C TYR A 168 -27.41 -16.57 -22.54
N GLN A 169 -28.51 -16.53 -21.78
CA GLN A 169 -28.87 -15.38 -20.95
C GLN A 169 -28.61 -15.74 -19.49
N LEU A 170 -27.72 -15.00 -18.86
CA LEU A 170 -27.36 -15.22 -17.46
C LEU A 170 -28.26 -14.40 -16.53
N SER A 171 -28.60 -14.98 -15.39
CA SER A 171 -29.31 -14.30 -14.30
C SER A 171 -28.36 -13.83 -13.19
N TYR A 172 -27.12 -14.34 -13.20
CA TYR A 172 -26.03 -13.97 -12.29
C TYR A 172 -24.81 -13.53 -13.12
N PRO A 173 -23.84 -12.85 -12.50
CA PRO A 173 -22.66 -12.34 -13.21
C PRO A 173 -21.87 -13.39 -14.01
N VAL A 174 -21.07 -12.89 -14.94
CA VAL A 174 -19.81 -13.55 -15.29
C VAL A 174 -18.83 -13.25 -14.17
N TYR A 175 -18.43 -14.29 -13.44
CA TYR A 175 -17.41 -14.21 -12.42
C TYR A 175 -16.03 -14.49 -13.00
N TYR A 176 -15.09 -13.60 -12.74
CA TYR A 176 -13.68 -13.85 -13.03
C TYR A 176 -13.01 -14.43 -11.78
N ASP A 177 -12.60 -15.70 -11.86
CA ASP A 177 -12.01 -16.44 -10.75
C ASP A 177 -10.51 -16.18 -10.71
N LEU A 178 -10.10 -15.46 -9.67
CA LEU A 178 -8.75 -14.91 -9.49
C LEU A 178 -8.02 -15.61 -8.35
N GLU A 179 -7.91 -16.94 -8.39
CA GLU A 179 -7.25 -17.71 -7.31
C GLU A 179 -6.15 -18.67 -7.75
N ASP A 180 -5.77 -18.70 -9.02
CA ASP A 180 -4.74 -19.65 -9.46
C ASP A 180 -3.34 -19.31 -8.87
N LYS A 181 -2.54 -20.34 -8.65
CA LYS A 181 -1.18 -20.16 -8.14
C LYS A 181 -0.30 -19.35 -9.10
N SER A 182 -0.50 -19.47 -10.42
CA SER A 182 0.25 -18.72 -11.44
C SER A 182 0.08 -17.21 -11.30
N ILE A 183 -1.09 -16.77 -10.83
CA ILE A 183 -1.39 -15.34 -10.65
C ILE A 183 -1.01 -14.82 -9.25
N SER A 184 -0.48 -15.68 -8.37
CA SER A 184 -0.06 -15.27 -7.01
C SER A 184 1.12 -14.29 -6.98
N GLY A 185 1.87 -14.18 -8.07
CA GLY A 185 2.93 -13.19 -8.24
C GLY A 185 2.45 -11.82 -8.75
N ILE A 186 1.17 -11.70 -9.12
CA ILE A 186 0.60 -10.47 -9.68
C ILE A 186 0.21 -9.51 -8.56
N PHE A 187 0.55 -8.23 -8.72
CA PHE A 187 0.19 -7.18 -7.76
C PHE A 187 -1.30 -6.80 -7.90
N SER A 188 -1.83 -6.05 -6.93
CA SER A 188 -3.28 -5.84 -6.85
C SER A 188 -3.84 -5.04 -8.07
N ASP A 189 -3.13 -4.10 -8.75
CA ASP A 189 -3.71 -3.41 -9.94
C ASP A 189 -3.39 -4.17 -11.17
N GLU A 190 -2.25 -4.84 -11.24
CA GLU A 190 -2.01 -5.68 -12.38
C GLU A 190 -3.18 -6.67 -12.45
N MET A 191 -3.59 -7.20 -11.30
CA MET A 191 -4.81 -8.00 -11.16
C MET A 191 -6.09 -7.18 -11.45
N ALA A 192 -6.25 -5.96 -10.95
CA ALA A 192 -7.43 -5.12 -11.25
C ALA A 192 -7.54 -4.70 -12.72
N ALA A 193 -6.42 -4.48 -13.41
CA ALA A 193 -6.30 -4.08 -14.81
C ALA A 193 -6.45 -5.28 -15.74
N ILE A 194 -5.93 -6.45 -15.36
CA ILE A 194 -6.26 -7.74 -15.98
C ILE A 194 -7.77 -7.98 -15.87
N THR A 195 -8.34 -7.78 -14.68
CA THR A 195 -9.78 -7.91 -14.42
C THR A 195 -10.59 -6.91 -15.26
N GLN A 196 -10.17 -5.65 -15.27
CA GLN A 196 -10.80 -4.62 -16.09
C GLN A 196 -10.70 -4.96 -17.58
N ALA A 197 -9.54 -5.38 -18.07
CA ALA A 197 -9.33 -5.73 -19.47
C ALA A 197 -10.20 -6.92 -19.90
N PHE A 198 -10.36 -7.92 -19.03
CA PHE A 198 -11.28 -9.04 -19.23
C PHE A 198 -12.72 -8.52 -19.39
N PHE A 199 -13.20 -7.70 -18.45
CA PHE A 199 -14.58 -7.20 -18.50
C PHE A 199 -14.86 -6.19 -19.61
N ASP A 200 -13.95 -5.24 -19.84
CA ASP A 200 -14.03 -4.28 -20.94
C ASP A 200 -14.10 -5.03 -22.27
N ARG A 201 -13.30 -6.09 -22.42
CA ARG A 201 -13.34 -6.94 -23.62
C ARG A 201 -14.67 -7.68 -23.76
N LEU A 202 -15.23 -8.23 -22.69
CA LEU A 202 -16.57 -8.82 -22.75
C LEU A 202 -17.63 -7.81 -23.20
N VAL A 203 -17.58 -6.58 -22.70
CA VAL A 203 -18.48 -5.49 -23.09
C VAL A 203 -18.28 -5.11 -24.56
N GLU A 204 -17.04 -4.99 -25.04
CA GLU A 204 -16.71 -4.76 -26.45
C GLU A 204 -17.36 -5.80 -27.38
N LEU A 205 -17.45 -7.04 -26.92
CA LEU A 205 -18.03 -8.18 -27.64
C LEU A 205 -19.54 -8.31 -27.46
N GLY A 206 -20.17 -7.37 -26.74
CA GLY A 206 -21.62 -7.27 -26.62
C GLY A 206 -22.21 -7.90 -25.37
N TYR A 207 -21.41 -8.24 -24.35
CA TYR A 207 -21.94 -8.63 -23.04
C TYR A 207 -22.57 -7.43 -22.34
N THR A 208 -23.79 -7.58 -21.84
CA THR A 208 -24.55 -6.53 -21.13
C THR A 208 -25.04 -6.98 -19.75
N GLY A 209 -24.56 -8.13 -19.26
CA GLY A 209 -24.90 -8.63 -17.94
C GLY A 209 -23.98 -8.06 -16.86
N GLU A 210 -24.25 -8.45 -15.61
CA GLU A 210 -23.44 -8.08 -14.46
C GLU A 210 -22.05 -8.74 -14.49
N GLN A 211 -21.08 -8.06 -13.87
CA GLN A 211 -19.69 -8.49 -13.81
C GLN A 211 -19.31 -8.70 -12.34
N GLY A 212 -18.66 -9.82 -12.02
CA GLY A 212 -18.32 -10.16 -10.64
C GLY A 212 -16.95 -10.81 -10.53
N ILE A 213 -16.41 -10.84 -9.32
CA ILE A 213 -15.12 -11.50 -9.05
C ILE A 213 -15.35 -12.65 -8.10
N TYR A 214 -14.63 -13.75 -8.30
CA TYR A 214 -14.57 -14.84 -7.35
C TYR A 214 -13.17 -14.94 -6.72
N ALA A 215 -13.15 -15.08 -5.39
CA ALA A 215 -11.93 -15.33 -4.63
C ALA A 215 -12.23 -15.82 -3.20
N SER A 216 -11.30 -16.54 -2.59
CA SER A 216 -11.32 -16.88 -1.18
C SER A 216 -11.15 -15.65 -0.32
N LEU A 217 -11.68 -15.69 0.90
CA LEU A 217 -11.57 -14.56 1.81
C LEU A 217 -10.11 -14.15 2.01
N ASN A 218 -9.18 -15.09 2.18
CA ASN A 218 -7.77 -14.76 2.34
C ASN A 218 -7.22 -13.98 1.14
N TRP A 219 -7.67 -14.30 -0.07
CA TRP A 219 -7.28 -13.60 -1.28
C TRP A 219 -7.87 -12.20 -1.34
N VAL A 220 -9.16 -12.05 -1.02
CA VAL A 220 -9.83 -10.74 -0.93
C VAL A 220 -9.07 -9.81 0.02
N ARG A 221 -8.71 -10.30 1.21
CA ARG A 221 -7.97 -9.55 2.24
C ARG A 221 -6.57 -9.16 1.78
N ALA A 222 -5.87 -10.09 1.12
CA ALA A 222 -4.48 -9.91 0.73
C ALA A 222 -4.29 -9.16 -0.59
N ARG A 223 -5.27 -9.17 -1.50
CA ARG A 223 -5.08 -8.78 -2.90
C ARG A 223 -6.12 -7.81 -3.45
N PHE A 224 -7.26 -7.60 -2.80
CA PHE A 224 -8.29 -6.68 -3.31
C PHE A 224 -8.37 -5.38 -2.53
N SER A 225 -7.34 -5.00 -1.78
CA SER A 225 -7.31 -3.77 -0.96
C SER A 225 -7.37 -2.48 -1.78
N ASP A 226 -7.23 -2.56 -3.10
CA ASP A 226 -7.23 -1.38 -3.95
C ASP A 226 -8.63 -0.94 -4.42
N PRO A 227 -8.90 0.39 -4.45
CA PRO A 227 -10.17 0.92 -4.93
C PRO A 227 -10.51 0.59 -6.39
N ALA A 228 -9.56 0.20 -7.25
CA ALA A 228 -9.87 -0.22 -8.62
C ALA A 228 -10.77 -1.46 -8.68
N PHE A 229 -10.85 -2.24 -7.59
CA PHE A 229 -11.80 -3.35 -7.46
C PHE A 229 -13.21 -2.93 -7.04
N ASP A 230 -13.40 -1.69 -6.59
CA ASP A 230 -14.70 -1.16 -6.11
C ASP A 230 -15.87 -1.38 -7.10
N PRO A 231 -15.69 -1.26 -8.43
CA PRO A 231 -16.77 -1.53 -9.39
C PRO A 231 -17.39 -2.93 -9.30
N TRP A 232 -16.67 -3.91 -8.75
CA TRP A 232 -17.14 -5.31 -8.65
C TRP A 232 -17.40 -5.77 -7.21
N ARG A 233 -17.23 -4.92 -6.20
CA ARG A 233 -17.43 -5.30 -4.78
C ARG A 233 -18.87 -5.71 -4.47
N ASP A 234 -19.83 -5.04 -5.10
CA ASP A 234 -21.25 -5.39 -4.97
C ASP A 234 -21.60 -6.73 -5.64
N ASN A 235 -20.71 -7.28 -6.48
CA ASN A 235 -20.82 -8.56 -7.17
C ASN A 235 -19.65 -9.50 -6.78
N LEU A 236 -19.13 -9.39 -5.56
CA LEU A 236 -18.05 -10.24 -5.07
C LEU A 236 -18.60 -11.58 -4.54
N TRP A 237 -18.10 -12.69 -5.08
CA TRP A 237 -18.38 -14.05 -4.63
C TRP A 237 -17.19 -14.58 -3.82
N ILE A 238 -17.39 -14.75 -2.51
CA ILE A 238 -16.30 -15.07 -1.59
C ILE A 238 -16.35 -16.53 -1.15
N ALA A 239 -15.23 -17.24 -1.28
CA ALA A 239 -15.07 -18.57 -0.69
C ALA A 239 -14.52 -18.51 0.74
N ARG A 240 -15.29 -19.06 1.69
CA ARG A 240 -14.81 -19.33 3.05
C ARG A 240 -15.56 -20.51 3.65
N PHE A 241 -14.83 -21.61 3.86
CA PHE A 241 -15.39 -22.83 4.42
C PHE A 241 -15.44 -22.78 5.94
N SER A 242 -16.46 -22.11 6.47
CA SER A 242 -16.59 -21.80 7.89
C SER A 242 -18.08 -21.67 8.26
N ASP A 243 -18.39 -21.57 9.55
CA ASP A 243 -19.75 -21.34 10.04
C ASP A 243 -20.26 -19.92 9.78
N SER A 244 -19.36 -18.99 9.46
CA SER A 244 -19.66 -17.63 9.02
C SER A 244 -18.63 -17.13 8.02
N LEU A 245 -19.05 -16.22 7.13
CA LEU A 245 -18.14 -15.58 6.18
C LEU A 245 -17.14 -14.65 6.88
N GLY A 246 -17.54 -13.97 7.96
CA GLY A 246 -16.68 -13.07 8.73
C GLY A 246 -15.97 -12.00 7.89
N TYR A 247 -16.68 -11.49 6.87
CA TYR A 247 -16.28 -10.38 6.01
C TYR A 247 -17.29 -9.25 6.20
N THR A 248 -16.78 -8.05 6.43
CA THR A 248 -17.55 -6.86 6.79
C THR A 248 -17.61 -5.83 5.66
N GLY A 249 -17.02 -6.14 4.50
CA GLY A 249 -17.21 -5.40 3.24
C GLY A 249 -18.51 -5.73 2.53
N THR A 250 -18.73 -5.13 1.35
CA THR A 250 -19.83 -5.52 0.45
C THR A 250 -19.47 -6.77 -0.35
N TYR A 251 -20.46 -7.65 -0.53
CA TYR A 251 -20.35 -8.90 -1.27
C TYR A 251 -21.75 -9.37 -1.67
N ASP A 252 -21.81 -10.17 -2.74
CA ASP A 252 -23.07 -10.70 -3.28
C ASP A 252 -23.32 -12.14 -2.85
N MET A 253 -22.24 -12.93 -2.76
CA MET A 253 -22.34 -14.37 -2.64
C MET A 253 -21.27 -14.95 -1.72
N TRP A 254 -21.62 -16.01 -0.99
CA TRP A 254 -20.72 -16.74 -0.11
C TRP A 254 -20.73 -18.24 -0.46
N GLN A 255 -19.60 -18.78 -0.89
CA GLN A 255 -19.36 -20.22 -0.95
C GLN A 255 -19.00 -20.72 0.44
N CYS A 256 -19.94 -21.39 1.10
CA CYS A 256 -19.84 -21.72 2.53
C CYS A 256 -19.24 -23.10 2.80
N THR A 257 -19.28 -24.02 1.84
CA THR A 257 -18.68 -25.34 1.96
C THR A 257 -18.40 -25.96 0.59
N TYR A 258 -17.37 -26.81 0.52
CA TYR A 258 -17.06 -27.68 -0.62
C TYR A 258 -17.36 -29.17 -0.35
N GLN A 259 -17.94 -29.46 0.82
CA GLN A 259 -18.07 -30.82 1.36
C GLN A 259 -19.53 -31.28 1.47
N ALA A 260 -20.49 -30.54 0.91
CA ALA A 260 -21.89 -30.94 0.98
C ALA A 260 -22.11 -32.23 0.17
N PRO A 261 -22.85 -33.25 0.67
CA PRO A 261 -22.98 -34.52 -0.05
C PRO A 261 -23.65 -34.33 -1.42
N GLY A 262 -22.95 -34.61 -2.52
CA GLY A 262 -23.46 -34.40 -3.87
C GLY A 262 -24.77 -35.16 -4.15
N ALA A 263 -24.89 -36.36 -3.57
CA ALA A 263 -26.09 -37.18 -3.67
C ALA A 263 -27.36 -36.50 -3.13
N ASP A 264 -27.24 -35.59 -2.16
CA ASP A 264 -28.38 -34.84 -1.60
C ASP A 264 -28.92 -33.82 -2.60
N TYR A 265 -28.05 -33.32 -3.49
CA TYR A 265 -28.36 -32.30 -4.50
C TYR A 265 -28.47 -32.85 -5.92
N GLY A 266 -28.41 -34.17 -6.11
CA GLY A 266 -28.47 -34.77 -7.44
C GLY A 266 -27.18 -34.63 -8.25
N VAL A 267 -26.05 -34.41 -7.58
CA VAL A 267 -24.73 -34.31 -8.19
C VAL A 267 -24.01 -35.67 -8.10
N GLN A 268 -23.30 -36.05 -9.16
CA GLN A 268 -22.66 -37.37 -9.26
C GLN A 268 -21.44 -37.54 -8.34
N SER A 269 -20.67 -36.49 -8.12
CA SER A 269 -19.52 -36.51 -7.21
C SER A 269 -19.94 -36.75 -5.76
N GLU A 270 -18.98 -37.17 -4.92
CA GLU A 270 -19.22 -37.36 -3.48
C GLU A 270 -19.60 -36.04 -2.80
N THR A 271 -19.00 -34.93 -3.23
CA THR A 271 -19.23 -33.60 -2.68
C THR A 271 -19.62 -32.59 -3.76
N VAL A 272 -20.32 -31.54 -3.35
CA VAL A 272 -20.63 -30.36 -4.14
C VAL A 272 -20.46 -29.12 -3.26
N ASP A 273 -20.13 -28.01 -3.92
CA ASP A 273 -19.95 -26.72 -3.31
C ASP A 273 -21.32 -26.05 -3.15
N VAL A 274 -21.55 -25.39 -2.01
CA VAL A 274 -22.83 -24.74 -1.71
C VAL A 274 -22.60 -23.25 -1.50
N ASP A 275 -23.43 -22.48 -2.21
CA ASP A 275 -23.39 -21.02 -2.21
C ASP A 275 -24.66 -20.42 -1.64
N PHE A 276 -24.52 -19.29 -0.99
CA PHE A 276 -25.64 -18.42 -0.64
C PHE A 276 -25.53 -17.09 -1.37
N VAL A 277 -26.65 -16.63 -1.94
CA VAL A 277 -26.82 -15.20 -2.21
C VAL A 277 -27.04 -14.49 -0.89
N MET A 278 -26.24 -13.47 -0.65
CA MET A 278 -26.14 -12.76 0.61
C MET A 278 -26.64 -11.33 0.42
N ARG A 279 -27.61 -10.92 1.24
CA ARG A 279 -28.19 -9.57 1.22
C ARG A 279 -28.11 -8.96 2.61
N PRO A 280 -26.90 -8.64 3.10
CA PRO A 280 -26.74 -8.06 4.42
C PRO A 280 -27.44 -6.70 4.51
N PHE A 281 -27.94 -6.38 5.69
CA PHE A 281 -28.45 -5.04 5.98
C PHE A 281 -27.28 -4.03 6.06
N THR A 282 -27.33 -2.95 5.26
CA THR A 282 -26.22 -1.98 5.16
C THR A 282 -26.68 -0.52 5.17
N VAL A 283 -25.78 0.38 5.59
CA VAL A 283 -25.93 1.83 5.40
C VAL A 283 -25.41 2.18 4.01
N THR A 284 -26.19 2.93 3.23
CA THR A 284 -25.93 3.20 1.81
C THR A 284 -25.47 4.63 1.51
N GLY A 285 -25.52 5.53 2.49
CA GLY A 285 -25.08 6.91 2.30
C GLY A 285 -25.74 7.89 3.26
N ILE A 286 -25.55 9.18 2.97
CA ILE A 286 -26.03 10.30 3.78
C ILE A 286 -26.78 11.32 2.93
N THR A 287 -27.91 11.83 3.42
CA THR A 287 -28.72 12.89 2.77
C THR A 287 -29.02 14.05 3.72
N ASP A 288 -29.45 15.19 3.15
CA ASP A 288 -30.03 16.35 3.87
C ASP A 288 -29.17 16.92 5.03
N GLY A 289 -27.84 16.86 4.91
CA GLY A 289 -26.89 17.19 5.97
C GLY A 289 -26.23 18.58 5.89
N MET A 290 -25.87 19.11 7.06
CA MET A 290 -24.81 20.12 7.26
C MET A 290 -23.64 19.42 7.96
N GLY A 291 -22.90 18.58 7.22
CA GLY A 291 -21.82 17.74 7.75
C GLY A 291 -21.06 17.04 6.62
N LYS A 292 -19.87 16.52 6.93
CA LYS A 292 -19.04 15.77 5.99
C LYS A 292 -19.22 14.27 6.25
N ALA A 293 -19.54 13.52 5.20
CA ALA A 293 -19.53 12.06 5.24
C ALA A 293 -18.21 11.58 4.65
N ALA A 294 -17.55 10.63 5.30
CA ALA A 294 -16.51 9.86 4.61
C ALA A 294 -17.20 8.81 3.75
N ASP A 295 -16.75 8.63 2.51
CA ASP A 295 -17.09 7.42 1.77
C ASP A 295 -16.60 6.24 2.61
N PRO A 296 -17.41 5.18 2.78
CA PRO A 296 -16.99 4.18 3.72
C PRO A 296 -15.77 3.46 3.15
N VAL A 297 -14.74 3.42 3.98
CA VAL A 297 -13.44 2.91 3.59
C VAL A 297 -13.29 1.49 4.09
N PHE A 298 -12.62 0.68 3.27
CA PHE A 298 -12.22 -0.64 3.66
C PHE A 298 -10.92 -0.54 4.49
N VAL A 299 -11.03 -0.73 5.79
CA VAL A 299 -9.89 -0.79 6.71
C VAL A 299 -9.81 -2.20 7.26
N ASN A 300 -8.76 -2.95 6.94
CA ASN A 300 -8.51 -4.29 7.50
C ASN A 300 -9.76 -5.19 7.47
N ASP A 301 -10.44 -5.22 6.32
CA ASP A 301 -11.64 -6.00 6.07
C ASP A 301 -12.97 -5.47 6.58
N THR A 302 -12.93 -4.34 7.28
CA THR A 302 -14.11 -3.62 7.77
C THR A 302 -14.46 -2.45 6.87
N TYR A 303 -15.70 -2.42 6.41
CA TYR A 303 -16.28 -1.24 5.78
C TYR A 303 -16.72 -0.31 6.91
N GLN A 304 -15.95 0.74 7.17
CA GLN A 304 -16.28 1.70 8.22
C GLN A 304 -16.90 2.94 7.59
N MET A 305 -18.20 3.15 7.86
CA MET A 305 -18.85 4.42 7.55
C MET A 305 -18.66 5.39 8.71
N GLU A 306 -18.22 6.62 8.38
CA GLU A 306 -18.02 7.71 9.33
C GLU A 306 -18.82 8.95 8.92
N LEU A 307 -19.58 9.49 9.86
CA LEU A 307 -20.29 10.76 9.74
C LEU A 307 -19.63 11.80 10.65
N HIS A 308 -19.17 12.90 10.05
CA HIS A 308 -18.67 14.05 10.77
C HIS A 308 -19.70 15.18 10.80
N LEU A 309 -20.00 15.66 12.01
CA LEU A 309 -20.87 16.80 12.26
C LEU A 309 -20.07 17.94 12.92
N ASP A 310 -20.27 19.17 12.42
CA ASP A 310 -19.46 20.32 12.86
C ASP A 310 -19.54 20.58 14.38
N ALA A 311 -20.76 20.70 14.91
CA ALA A 311 -20.99 21.12 16.28
C ALA A 311 -22.40 20.74 16.72
N LYS A 312 -22.76 21.15 17.94
CA LYS A 312 -24.12 20.99 18.45
C LYS A 312 -25.16 21.51 17.44
N ASP A 313 -26.27 20.79 17.34
CA ASP A 313 -27.39 21.03 16.42
C ASP A 313 -27.13 20.77 14.93
N ALA A 314 -25.88 20.49 14.51
CA ALA A 314 -25.60 19.94 13.20
C ALA A 314 -26.31 18.59 13.03
N ARG A 315 -26.68 18.27 11.79
CA ARG A 315 -27.45 17.06 11.49
C ARG A 315 -27.15 16.52 10.10
N ALA A 316 -27.38 15.23 9.94
CA ALA A 316 -27.42 14.53 8.67
C ALA A 316 -28.34 13.31 8.77
N THR A 317 -28.82 12.80 7.64
CA THR A 317 -29.70 11.62 7.61
C THR A 317 -28.94 10.43 7.05
N LEU A 318 -28.81 9.36 7.83
CA LEU A 318 -28.28 8.08 7.35
C LEU A 318 -29.35 7.35 6.52
N THR A 319 -28.93 6.75 5.41
CA THR A 319 -29.78 5.96 4.51
C THR A 319 -29.34 4.50 4.48
N THR A 320 -30.24 3.58 4.20
CA THR A 320 -29.97 2.12 4.22
C THR A 320 -30.50 1.44 2.96
N ASN A 321 -30.07 0.20 2.69
CA ASN A 321 -30.59 -0.61 1.60
C ASN A 321 -32.00 -1.19 1.85
N GLN A 322 -32.59 -0.94 3.03
CA GLN A 322 -33.93 -1.39 3.37
C GLN A 322 -35.02 -0.48 2.78
N SER A 323 -36.00 -1.08 2.08
CA SER A 323 -37.14 -0.35 1.52
C SER A 323 -37.99 0.33 2.60
N SER A 324 -38.72 1.38 2.21
CA SER A 324 -39.61 2.06 3.16
C SER A 324 -40.75 1.16 3.64
N GLU A 325 -41.32 1.45 4.82
CA GLU A 325 -42.52 0.73 5.32
C GLU A 325 -43.71 0.82 4.34
N GLU A 326 -43.81 1.92 3.58
CA GLU A 326 -44.86 2.11 2.56
C GLU A 326 -44.66 1.20 1.33
N GLU A 327 -43.41 0.84 1.04
CA GLU A 327 -43.02 -0.08 -0.04
C GLU A 327 -42.94 -1.55 0.43
N GLY A 328 -43.33 -1.82 1.68
CA GLY A 328 -43.35 -3.17 2.26
C GLY A 328 -42.05 -3.59 2.94
N GLY A 329 -41.09 -2.68 3.11
CA GLY A 329 -39.90 -2.93 3.91
C GLY A 329 -40.19 -2.97 5.40
N GLN A 330 -39.29 -3.58 6.17
CA GLN A 330 -39.39 -3.58 7.62
C GLN A 330 -39.07 -2.21 8.21
N LYS A 331 -39.71 -1.90 9.33
CA LYS A 331 -39.32 -0.76 10.16
C LYS A 331 -37.87 -0.93 10.63
N ILE A 332 -37.12 0.16 10.69
CA ILE A 332 -35.77 0.21 11.25
C ILE A 332 -35.82 0.87 12.63
N PHE A 333 -35.13 0.27 13.59
CA PHE A 333 -34.88 0.86 14.90
C PHE A 333 -33.49 1.47 14.92
N TRP A 334 -33.42 2.75 15.21
CA TRP A 334 -32.18 3.49 15.30
C TRP A 334 -31.84 3.73 16.77
N GLN A 335 -30.58 3.54 17.13
CA GLN A 335 -30.07 3.75 18.47
C GLN A 335 -28.74 4.49 18.42
N SER A 336 -28.51 5.35 19.40
CA SER A 336 -27.20 5.94 19.68
C SER A 336 -26.56 5.22 20.86
N SER A 337 -25.27 4.93 20.78
CA SER A 337 -24.49 4.45 21.93
C SER A 337 -24.30 5.52 22.99
N ASN A 338 -24.47 6.81 22.64
CA ASN A 338 -24.37 7.94 23.56
C ASN A 338 -25.23 9.13 23.10
N GLU A 339 -26.45 9.23 23.64
CA GLU A 339 -27.40 10.30 23.32
C GLU A 339 -26.95 11.70 23.79
N ASP A 340 -26.02 11.80 24.74
CA ASP A 340 -25.45 13.09 25.15
C ASP A 340 -24.50 13.66 24.07
N VAL A 341 -23.96 12.79 23.20
CA VAL A 341 -23.11 13.16 22.05
C VAL A 341 -23.97 13.39 20.82
N ALA A 342 -24.73 12.39 20.37
CA ALA A 342 -25.64 12.52 19.23
C ALA A 342 -26.93 11.70 19.45
N THR A 343 -28.05 12.25 19.02
CA THR A 343 -29.33 11.52 18.96
C THR A 343 -29.63 11.11 17.53
N VAL A 344 -30.35 10.01 17.34
CA VAL A 344 -30.90 9.60 16.04
C VAL A 344 -32.42 9.43 16.16
N ASP A 345 -33.17 9.92 15.17
CA ASP A 345 -34.61 9.74 15.13
C ASP A 345 -35.04 8.50 14.33
N LYS A 346 -36.34 8.21 14.30
CA LYS A 346 -36.90 7.04 13.61
C LYS A 346 -36.71 7.04 12.07
N HIS A 347 -36.25 8.15 11.50
CA HIS A 347 -35.97 8.32 10.07
C HIS A 347 -34.46 8.29 9.78
N GLY A 348 -33.62 7.96 10.77
CA GLY A 348 -32.16 7.96 10.61
C GLY A 348 -31.55 9.37 10.66
N VAL A 349 -32.31 10.40 11.09
CA VAL A 349 -31.76 11.75 11.23
C VAL A 349 -30.89 11.80 12.48
N VAL A 350 -29.58 11.84 12.29
CA VAL A 350 -28.59 12.05 13.34
C VAL A 350 -28.46 13.54 13.62
N ARG A 351 -28.53 13.93 14.89
CA ARG A 351 -28.36 15.31 15.36
C ARG A 351 -27.34 15.34 16.50
N ALA A 352 -26.32 16.17 16.34
CA ALA A 352 -25.34 16.47 17.37
C ALA A 352 -25.97 17.17 18.58
N GLN A 353 -25.64 16.69 19.78
CA GLN A 353 -26.11 17.23 21.07
C GLN A 353 -25.01 17.95 21.86
N ALA A 354 -23.76 17.62 21.57
CA ALA A 354 -22.55 18.25 22.10
C ALA A 354 -21.77 18.99 21.00
N ASP A 355 -20.84 19.85 21.40
CA ASP A 355 -19.93 20.54 20.47
C ASP A 355 -18.71 19.69 20.08
N SER A 356 -18.48 18.58 20.80
CA SER A 356 -17.47 17.57 20.46
C SER A 356 -17.85 16.21 21.06
N GLY A 357 -17.35 15.14 20.47
CA GLY A 357 -17.52 13.78 20.99
C GLY A 357 -17.59 12.72 19.89
N GLU A 358 -17.58 11.47 20.30
CA GLU A 358 -17.71 10.31 19.43
C GLU A 358 -18.82 9.40 19.96
N CYS A 359 -19.64 8.87 19.07
CA CYS A 359 -20.64 7.85 19.39
C CYS A 359 -20.90 6.99 18.16
N THR A 360 -21.56 5.85 18.35
CA THR A 360 -21.95 4.93 17.29
C THR A 360 -23.46 4.99 17.13
N ILE A 361 -23.92 5.15 15.89
CA ILE A 361 -25.33 5.03 15.54
C ILE A 361 -25.56 3.66 14.93
N THR A 362 -26.45 2.88 15.53
CA THR A 362 -26.80 1.53 15.07
C THR A 362 -28.22 1.51 14.53
N ALA A 363 -28.38 0.96 13.33
CA ALA A 363 -29.67 0.60 12.75
C ALA A 363 -29.90 -0.90 12.94
N THR A 364 -31.09 -1.28 13.41
CA THR A 364 -31.51 -2.68 13.60
C THR A 364 -32.84 -2.92 12.92
N LEU A 365 -32.97 -4.04 12.20
CA LEU A 365 -34.24 -4.46 11.60
C LEU A 365 -35.31 -4.74 12.67
N ALA A 366 -36.59 -4.56 12.34
CA ALA A 366 -37.68 -4.67 13.33
C ALA A 366 -37.80 -6.04 13.99
N ASP A 367 -37.43 -7.09 13.27
CA ASP A 367 -37.39 -8.47 13.77
C ASP A 367 -36.11 -8.80 14.57
N GLY A 368 -35.15 -7.88 14.65
CA GLY A 368 -33.88 -8.02 15.36
C GLY A 368 -32.85 -8.91 14.66
N THR A 369 -33.09 -9.31 13.40
CA THR A 369 -32.28 -10.32 12.72
C THR A 369 -30.92 -9.81 12.24
N GLU A 370 -30.82 -8.53 11.90
CA GLU A 370 -29.58 -7.88 11.45
C GLU A 370 -29.44 -6.46 12.01
N SER A 371 -28.21 -5.98 12.11
CA SER A 371 -27.87 -4.60 12.48
C SER A 371 -26.63 -4.10 11.75
N VAL A 372 -26.54 -2.78 11.58
CA VAL A 372 -25.38 -2.09 10.99
C VAL A 372 -25.10 -0.81 11.76
N SER A 373 -23.84 -0.40 11.81
CA SER A 373 -23.37 0.74 12.60
C SER A 373 -22.65 1.79 11.76
N CYS A 374 -22.74 3.05 12.17
CA CYS A 374 -22.02 4.20 11.64
C CYS A 374 -21.30 4.90 12.79
N LEU A 375 -20.00 5.18 12.63
CA LEU A 375 -19.27 6.02 13.57
C LEU A 375 -19.70 7.48 13.37
N VAL A 376 -20.01 8.18 14.44
CA VAL A 376 -20.36 9.61 14.41
C VAL A 376 -19.37 10.38 15.26
N ARG A 377 -18.66 11.30 14.64
CA ARG A 377 -17.73 12.22 15.30
C ARG A 377 -18.27 13.64 15.21
N ILE A 378 -18.12 14.39 16.29
CA ILE A 378 -18.57 15.77 16.39
C ILE A 378 -17.41 16.66 16.79
N GLY A 379 -17.35 17.87 16.24
CA GLY A 379 -16.37 18.88 16.63
C GLY A 379 -15.12 18.84 15.77
N ASP A 380 -13.99 19.24 16.34
CA ASP A 380 -12.71 19.25 15.64
C ASP A 380 -12.22 17.81 15.40
N ILE A 381 -11.76 17.53 14.18
CA ILE A 381 -11.17 16.24 13.80
C ILE A 381 -9.68 16.40 13.62
N THR A 382 -8.92 15.58 14.32
CA THR A 382 -7.46 15.60 14.26
C THR A 382 -6.96 14.44 13.42
N VAL A 383 -6.17 14.77 12.39
CA VAL A 383 -5.36 13.81 11.63
C VAL A 383 -3.89 14.02 12.02
N PRO A 384 -3.28 13.10 12.79
CA PRO A 384 -1.86 13.15 13.11
C PRO A 384 -1.03 12.89 11.85
N VAL A 385 0.03 13.68 11.64
CA VAL A 385 1.02 13.45 10.59
C VAL A 385 2.37 13.24 11.27
N PHE A 386 2.91 12.04 11.08
CA PHE A 386 4.24 11.64 11.51
C PHE A 386 5.19 11.70 10.33
N ALA A 387 6.38 12.26 10.55
CA ALA A 387 7.40 12.41 9.52
C ALA A 387 8.78 11.97 10.01
N THR A 388 9.47 11.20 9.18
CA THR A 388 10.93 10.97 9.24
C THR A 388 11.62 11.71 8.11
N ALA A 389 12.94 11.86 8.21
CA ALA A 389 13.81 12.28 7.12
C ALA A 389 15.26 11.95 7.48
N GLN A 390 16.16 11.96 6.47
CA GLN A 390 17.58 11.68 6.66
C GLN A 390 17.81 10.33 7.38
N LEU A 391 17.06 9.30 7.01
CA LEU A 391 17.25 7.96 7.56
C LEU A 391 18.61 7.38 7.17
N ASN A 392 19.22 7.87 6.08
CA ASN A 392 20.58 7.51 5.67
C ASN A 392 20.80 5.98 5.58
N GLY A 393 19.82 5.24 5.05
CA GLY A 393 19.87 3.78 4.95
C GLY A 393 19.69 3.03 6.28
N MET A 394 19.36 3.71 7.38
CA MET A 394 19.20 3.11 8.71
C MET A 394 17.76 2.63 8.94
N ARG A 395 17.63 1.44 9.53
CA ARG A 395 16.34 0.80 9.85
C ARG A 395 16.06 0.70 11.35
N ASP A 396 16.96 1.24 12.17
CA ASP A 396 16.80 1.22 13.63
C ASP A 396 15.48 1.85 14.03
N ASN A 397 14.83 1.26 15.03
CA ASN A 397 13.56 1.70 15.60
C ASN A 397 12.34 1.72 14.66
N MET A 398 12.47 1.31 13.39
CA MET A 398 11.39 1.41 12.40
C MET A 398 10.14 0.59 12.76
N ALA A 399 10.30 -0.55 13.43
CA ALA A 399 9.16 -1.29 13.96
C ALA A 399 8.34 -0.50 14.99
N TYR A 400 8.99 0.33 15.81
CA TYR A 400 8.29 1.21 16.75
C TYR A 400 7.51 2.30 16.03
N VAL A 401 8.03 2.81 14.91
CA VAL A 401 7.32 3.79 14.08
C VAL A 401 6.03 3.19 13.51
N ALA A 402 6.05 1.90 13.13
CA ALA A 402 4.85 1.17 12.69
C ALA A 402 3.80 1.12 13.80
N GLY A 403 4.22 0.77 15.02
CA GLY A 403 3.35 0.78 16.20
C GLY A 403 2.83 2.18 16.55
N LEU A 404 3.67 3.22 16.44
CA LEU A 404 3.29 4.61 16.67
C LEU A 404 2.17 5.03 15.71
N LYS A 405 2.34 4.79 14.41
CA LYS A 405 1.30 5.06 13.41
C LYS A 405 0.00 4.35 13.78
N ALA A 406 0.05 3.04 14.03
CA ALA A 406 -1.14 2.25 14.33
C ALA A 406 -1.80 2.59 15.68
N SER A 407 -1.06 3.18 16.64
CA SER A 407 -1.59 3.65 17.92
C SER A 407 -2.43 4.93 17.80
N ALA A 408 -2.32 5.62 16.66
CA ALA A 408 -2.97 6.89 16.41
C ALA A 408 -3.98 6.72 15.26
N PRO A 409 -5.29 6.68 15.57
CA PRO A 409 -6.32 6.60 14.54
C PRO A 409 -6.16 7.74 13.51
N ASP A 410 -6.48 7.43 12.25
CA ASP A 410 -6.42 8.35 11.12
C ASP A 410 -5.00 8.87 10.77
N ALA A 411 -3.95 8.38 11.43
CA ALA A 411 -2.61 8.91 11.25
C ALA A 411 -2.03 8.70 9.84
N ILE A 412 -1.21 9.65 9.43
CA ILE A 412 -0.36 9.61 8.25
C ILE A 412 1.08 9.45 8.72
N LEU A 413 1.82 8.56 8.06
CA LEU A 413 3.27 8.41 8.21
C LEU A 413 3.92 8.67 6.85
N LEU A 414 4.93 9.53 6.82
CA LEU A 414 5.69 9.81 5.61
C LEU A 414 7.19 9.97 5.89
N ASP A 415 7.99 9.82 4.84
CA ASP A 415 9.41 10.19 4.85
C ASP A 415 9.64 11.42 3.96
N ALA A 416 10.45 12.37 4.45
CA ALA A 416 10.75 13.62 3.76
C ALA A 416 12.09 13.61 3.00
N GLY A 417 12.64 12.44 2.66
CA GLY A 417 13.82 12.27 1.81
C GLY A 417 15.14 12.14 2.56
N GLY A 418 16.20 11.78 1.82
CA GLY A 418 17.51 11.43 2.40
C GLY A 418 17.50 10.05 3.06
N GLY A 419 16.70 9.14 2.52
CA GLY A 419 16.43 7.85 3.13
C GLY A 419 17.27 6.71 2.58
N LEU A 420 17.63 6.76 1.29
CA LEU A 420 17.98 5.56 0.54
C LEU A 420 19.45 5.12 0.62
N GLN A 421 20.39 6.02 0.95
CA GLN A 421 21.83 5.72 0.96
C GLN A 421 22.45 6.10 2.30
N GLY A 422 23.45 5.33 2.76
CA GLY A 422 24.26 5.69 3.93
C GLY A 422 24.67 4.52 4.83
N THR A 423 24.16 3.32 4.57
CA THR A 423 24.59 2.10 5.27
C THR A 423 25.17 1.06 4.33
N ARG A 424 25.89 0.10 4.92
CA ARG A 424 26.33 -1.12 4.23
C ARG A 424 25.20 -1.79 3.46
N SER A 425 24.02 -1.91 4.06
CA SER A 425 22.90 -2.61 3.44
C SER A 425 22.41 -1.86 2.21
N SER A 426 22.19 -0.54 2.36
CA SER A 426 21.77 0.30 1.25
C SER A 426 22.71 0.27 0.05
N SER A 427 24.04 0.26 0.25
CA SER A 427 24.99 0.14 -0.86
C SER A 427 24.92 -1.22 -1.54
N LEU A 428 24.67 -2.31 -0.81
CA LEU A 428 24.57 -3.66 -1.37
C LEU A 428 23.32 -3.83 -2.23
N THR A 429 22.22 -3.27 -1.76
CA THR A 429 20.89 -3.41 -2.34
C THR A 429 20.59 -2.33 -3.37
N GLY A 430 21.36 -1.23 -3.42
CA GLY A 430 21.04 -0.05 -4.20
C GLY A 430 19.82 0.71 -3.66
N GLY A 431 19.61 0.68 -2.34
CA GLY A 431 18.50 1.35 -1.63
C GLY A 431 17.17 0.57 -1.57
N MET A 432 17.10 -0.62 -2.20
CA MET A 432 15.89 -1.47 -2.23
C MET A 432 15.39 -1.89 -0.83
N ASP A 433 16.31 -2.07 0.10
CA ASP A 433 16.05 -2.45 1.48
C ASP A 433 15.28 -1.35 2.24
N MET A 434 15.55 -0.08 1.94
CA MET A 434 14.83 1.05 2.53
C MET A 434 13.42 1.19 1.96
N PHE A 435 13.22 0.96 0.66
CA PHE A 435 11.86 0.90 0.12
C PHE A 435 11.05 -0.25 0.73
N SER A 436 11.66 -1.44 0.87
CA SER A 436 11.04 -2.58 1.57
C SER A 436 10.72 -2.24 3.04
N THR A 437 11.59 -1.48 3.69
CA THR A 437 11.39 -0.98 5.06
C THR A 437 10.19 -0.04 5.16
N PHE A 438 10.07 0.92 4.25
CA PHE A 438 8.92 1.85 4.23
C PHE A 438 7.60 1.11 4.21
N SER A 439 7.53 0.01 3.46
CA SER A 439 6.30 -0.76 3.44
C SER A 439 6.11 -1.71 4.61
N ALA A 440 7.17 -2.36 5.09
CA ALA A 440 7.10 -3.16 6.32
C ALA A 440 6.57 -2.34 7.51
N VAL A 441 6.92 -1.05 7.57
CA VAL A 441 6.48 -0.09 8.58
C VAL A 441 5.10 0.50 8.27
N GLY A 442 4.70 0.47 7.00
CA GLY A 442 3.43 1.00 6.51
C GLY A 442 3.46 2.51 6.30
N TYR A 443 4.50 3.08 5.71
CA TYR A 443 4.52 4.47 5.26
C TYR A 443 3.41 4.72 4.22
N ASP A 444 2.77 5.88 4.31
CA ASP A 444 1.73 6.30 3.35
C ASP A 444 2.31 6.93 2.09
N LEU A 445 3.50 7.53 2.17
CA LEU A 445 4.28 8.09 1.05
C LEU A 445 5.72 8.40 1.48
N GLN A 446 6.60 8.62 0.50
CA GLN A 446 7.99 9.04 0.72
C GLN A 446 8.42 10.07 -0.33
N ALA A 447 9.20 11.08 0.05
CA ALA A 447 9.76 12.05 -0.89
C ALA A 447 11.18 11.64 -1.30
N ILE A 448 11.57 11.96 -2.53
CA ILE A 448 12.91 11.71 -3.06
C ILE A 448 13.63 13.05 -3.25
N GLY A 449 14.79 13.17 -2.60
CA GLY A 449 15.69 14.33 -2.68
C GLY A 449 16.94 14.05 -3.50
N ALA A 450 17.92 14.97 -3.42
CA ALA A 450 19.19 14.85 -4.13
C ALA A 450 20.01 13.63 -3.65
N GLU A 451 20.05 13.40 -2.33
CA GLU A 451 20.80 12.29 -1.71
C GLU A 451 20.32 10.92 -2.19
N ASP A 452 19.02 10.80 -2.45
CA ASP A 452 18.35 9.56 -2.88
C ASP A 452 18.67 9.17 -4.33
N LEU A 453 19.37 10.03 -5.09
CA LEU A 453 19.83 9.76 -6.46
C LEU A 453 21.18 9.02 -6.51
N ALA A 454 21.72 8.61 -5.35
CA ALA A 454 23.04 7.98 -5.21
C ALA A 454 23.29 6.75 -6.09
N PHE A 455 22.22 6.03 -6.45
CA PHE A 455 22.30 4.79 -7.23
C PHE A 455 21.82 4.95 -8.68
N GLY A 456 21.50 6.18 -9.10
CA GLY A 456 20.97 6.49 -10.42
C GLY A 456 19.44 6.40 -10.53
N ILE A 457 18.89 7.07 -11.54
CA ILE A 457 17.44 7.20 -11.76
C ILE A 457 16.81 5.85 -12.13
N GLU A 458 17.45 5.06 -13.00
CA GLU A 458 16.93 3.75 -13.43
C GLU A 458 16.74 2.83 -12.23
N ARG A 459 17.75 2.76 -11.35
CA ARG A 459 17.69 1.96 -10.12
C ARG A 459 16.61 2.45 -9.18
N LEU A 460 16.57 3.76 -8.95
CA LEU A 460 15.55 4.40 -8.12
C LEU A 460 14.13 4.06 -8.61
N ARG A 461 13.88 4.11 -9.93
CA ARG A 461 12.57 3.79 -10.54
C ARG A 461 12.22 2.30 -10.42
N SER A 462 13.20 1.42 -10.60
CA SER A 462 13.02 -0.02 -10.39
C SER A 462 12.56 -0.31 -8.96
N ASP A 463 13.24 0.28 -7.97
CA ASP A 463 13.12 -0.10 -6.57
C ASP A 463 12.04 0.69 -5.81
N ALA A 464 11.62 1.87 -6.30
CA ALA A 464 10.49 2.61 -5.73
C ALA A 464 9.19 1.80 -5.71
N ASN A 465 9.08 0.80 -6.59
CA ASN A 465 7.99 -0.18 -6.59
C ASN A 465 8.02 -1.13 -5.38
N MET A 466 9.00 -1.03 -4.48
CA MET A 466 9.09 -1.82 -3.24
C MET A 466 8.58 -1.06 -2.02
N ALA A 467 8.05 0.16 -2.12
CA ALA A 467 7.43 0.88 -0.98
C ALA A 467 5.90 0.87 -1.02
N SER A 468 5.23 0.84 0.13
CA SER A 468 3.75 0.77 0.23
C SER A 468 3.06 2.01 -0.34
N GLY A 469 3.66 3.18 -0.10
CA GLY A 469 3.19 4.49 -0.55
C GLY A 469 3.93 4.98 -1.80
N PRO A 470 3.40 6.03 -2.48
CA PRO A 470 4.06 6.60 -3.65
C PRO A 470 5.34 7.35 -3.29
N SER A 471 6.32 7.29 -4.20
CA SER A 471 7.50 8.14 -4.19
C SER A 471 7.19 9.47 -4.88
N LEU A 472 7.39 10.59 -4.17
CA LEU A 472 7.14 11.94 -4.68
C LEU A 472 8.44 12.65 -5.04
N ALA A 473 8.52 13.16 -6.27
CA ALA A 473 9.65 13.94 -6.80
C ALA A 473 9.16 15.01 -7.78
N ALA A 474 8.41 16.02 -7.30
CA ALA A 474 7.63 16.89 -8.18
C ALA A 474 8.46 17.72 -9.16
N ASN A 475 9.65 18.16 -8.73
CA ASN A 475 10.54 18.97 -9.57
C ASN A 475 11.68 18.16 -10.20
N LEU A 476 11.85 16.87 -9.91
CA LEU A 476 12.95 16.09 -10.49
C LEU A 476 12.61 15.57 -11.89
N ARG A 477 13.60 15.63 -12.78
CA ARG A 477 13.52 15.22 -14.17
C ARG A 477 14.72 14.37 -14.56
N ASP A 478 14.52 13.47 -15.53
CA ASP A 478 15.61 12.80 -16.23
C ASP A 478 16.30 13.74 -17.24
N ALA A 479 17.33 13.24 -17.90
CA ALA A 479 18.10 13.99 -18.91
C ALA A 479 17.26 14.41 -20.13
N GLU A 480 16.12 13.75 -20.39
CA GLU A 480 15.18 14.10 -21.46
C GLU A 480 14.15 15.16 -21.02
N GLY A 481 14.13 15.53 -19.74
CA GLY A 481 13.19 16.48 -19.15
C GLY A 481 11.87 15.86 -18.73
N SER A 482 11.77 14.53 -18.67
CA SER A 482 10.58 13.82 -18.18
C SER A 482 10.62 13.67 -16.67
N ALA A 483 9.46 13.66 -16.00
CA ALA A 483 9.40 13.41 -14.56
C ALA A 483 9.96 12.03 -14.21
N ILE A 484 10.83 11.94 -13.20
CA ILE A 484 11.50 10.68 -12.81
C ILE A 484 10.49 9.56 -12.53
N PHE A 485 9.37 9.90 -11.88
CA PHE A 485 8.29 8.96 -11.58
C PHE A 485 7.08 9.11 -12.52
N TYR A 486 7.28 9.50 -13.78
CA TYR A 486 6.22 9.55 -14.78
C TYR A 486 5.57 8.17 -14.93
N ARG A 487 4.37 8.01 -14.35
CA ARG A 487 3.65 6.73 -14.22
C ARG A 487 4.36 5.69 -13.35
N SER A 488 5.09 6.11 -12.33
CA SER A 488 5.65 5.17 -11.36
C SER A 488 4.53 4.50 -10.59
N THR A 489 4.64 3.20 -10.44
CA THR A 489 3.87 2.40 -9.48
C THR A 489 4.60 2.42 -8.12
N SER A 490 3.91 2.25 -7.00
CA SER A 490 4.50 1.85 -5.71
C SER A 490 4.21 0.34 -5.48
N TRP A 491 4.67 -0.29 -4.39
CA TRP A 491 4.52 -1.74 -4.07
C TRP A 491 3.07 -2.22 -4.09
N ASN A 492 2.11 -1.38 -3.74
CA ASN A 492 0.79 -1.57 -4.28
C ASN A 492 0.85 -1.08 -5.72
N ARG A 493 1.36 -1.89 -6.67
CA ARG A 493 1.30 -1.58 -8.11
C ARG A 493 -0.19 -1.56 -8.40
N ASN A 494 -0.79 -0.43 -8.08
CA ASN A 494 -2.21 -0.19 -7.87
C ASN A 494 -2.64 1.25 -8.07
N ARG A 495 -1.71 2.16 -7.84
CA ARG A 495 -1.94 3.59 -7.91
C ARG A 495 -0.95 4.14 -8.91
N ILE A 496 -1.48 4.53 -10.07
CA ILE A 496 -0.73 5.38 -11.01
C ILE A 496 -0.55 6.71 -10.31
N THR A 497 0.61 6.91 -9.69
CA THR A 497 1.02 8.24 -9.30
C THR A 497 1.66 8.94 -10.50
N ASN A 498 1.38 10.23 -10.63
CA ASN A 498 2.12 11.07 -11.57
C ASN A 498 3.55 11.35 -11.05
N GLY A 499 3.87 10.92 -9.83
CA GLY A 499 5.17 11.11 -9.19
C GLY A 499 5.41 12.52 -8.68
N MET A 500 4.46 13.44 -8.89
CA MET A 500 4.59 14.86 -8.60
C MET A 500 3.74 15.31 -7.42
N ASN A 501 2.55 14.73 -7.27
CA ASN A 501 1.67 14.99 -6.15
C ASN A 501 0.85 13.74 -5.80
N TYR A 502 0.21 13.78 -4.64
CA TYR A 502 -0.65 12.69 -4.19
C TYR A 502 -1.72 13.17 -3.22
N VAL A 503 -2.91 12.59 -3.29
CA VAL A 503 -4.02 12.88 -2.38
C VAL A 503 -4.31 11.65 -1.52
N LEU A 504 -4.28 11.84 -0.21
CA LEU A 504 -4.70 10.84 0.77
C LEU A 504 -6.01 11.27 1.42
N GLU A 505 -6.92 10.31 1.63
CA GLU A 505 -8.11 10.53 2.45
C GLU A 505 -7.93 9.96 3.86
N ARG A 506 -8.14 10.78 4.90
CA ARG A 506 -8.11 10.38 6.31
C ARG A 506 -9.23 11.06 7.06
N ALA A 507 -9.98 10.30 7.87
CA ALA A 507 -11.16 10.79 8.58
C ALA A 507 -12.16 11.55 7.67
N GLY A 508 -12.27 11.13 6.39
CA GLY A 508 -13.10 11.81 5.38
C GLY A 508 -12.51 13.09 4.79
N TYR A 509 -11.25 13.44 5.08
CA TYR A 509 -10.57 14.63 4.55
C TYR A 509 -9.52 14.30 3.51
N LYS A 510 -9.56 15.01 2.38
CA LYS A 510 -8.59 14.92 1.29
C LYS A 510 -7.40 15.82 1.58
N ILE A 511 -6.24 15.20 1.75
CA ILE A 511 -4.99 15.83 2.13
C ILE A 511 -4.03 15.69 0.95
N GLY A 512 -3.68 16.80 0.32
CA GLY A 512 -2.77 16.85 -0.82
C GLY A 512 -1.31 16.98 -0.39
N PHE A 513 -0.43 16.27 -1.07
CA PHE A 513 1.02 16.29 -0.86
C PHE A 513 1.75 16.55 -2.17
N PHE A 514 2.83 17.32 -2.13
CA PHE A 514 3.84 17.38 -3.19
C PHE A 514 5.21 17.58 -2.56
N SER A 515 6.28 17.16 -3.26
CA SER A 515 7.65 17.30 -2.77
C SER A 515 8.48 18.26 -3.63
N LEU A 516 9.47 18.88 -3.00
CA LEU A 516 10.46 19.75 -3.63
C LEU A 516 11.85 19.29 -3.22
N ALA A 517 12.72 19.09 -4.20
CA ALA A 517 14.13 18.73 -4.03
C ALA A 517 15.05 19.89 -4.40
N ASP A 518 16.21 20.00 -3.73
CA ASP A 518 17.10 21.15 -3.92
C ASP A 518 17.63 21.26 -5.36
N THR A 519 17.25 22.34 -6.03
CA THR A 519 17.53 22.53 -7.46
C THR A 519 19.02 22.77 -7.71
N ALA A 520 19.68 23.47 -6.78
CA ALA A 520 21.10 23.80 -6.89
C ALA A 520 21.97 22.54 -6.78
N THR A 521 21.69 21.66 -5.81
CA THR A 521 22.40 20.39 -5.64
C THR A 521 22.12 19.44 -6.80
N VAL A 522 20.84 19.21 -7.15
CA VAL A 522 20.50 18.26 -8.22
C VAL A 522 21.10 18.66 -9.56
N THR A 523 20.92 19.92 -9.98
CA THR A 523 21.35 20.34 -11.33
C THR A 523 22.83 20.74 -11.36
N GLY A 524 23.37 21.26 -10.25
CA GLY A 524 24.72 21.80 -10.18
C GLY A 524 25.78 20.80 -9.70
N GLN A 525 25.41 19.87 -8.81
CA GLN A 525 26.36 18.99 -8.14
C GLN A 525 26.16 17.51 -8.47
N VAL A 526 24.93 17.01 -8.69
CA VAL A 526 24.78 15.60 -9.06
C VAL A 526 25.36 15.35 -10.46
N GLY A 527 26.32 14.42 -10.48
CA GLY A 527 27.13 13.98 -11.60
C GLY A 527 26.37 13.16 -12.64
N LEU A 528 27.13 12.54 -13.54
CA LEU A 528 26.65 11.40 -14.34
C LEU A 528 26.63 10.15 -13.44
N VAL A 529 25.44 9.76 -12.96
CA VAL A 529 25.26 8.58 -12.11
C VAL A 529 24.60 7.48 -12.95
N ASN A 530 25.33 6.40 -13.23
CA ASN A 530 24.86 5.29 -14.08
C ASN A 530 24.33 5.77 -15.45
N GLU A 531 25.13 6.58 -16.16
CA GLU A 531 24.86 7.12 -17.50
C GLU A 531 23.75 8.19 -17.62
N GLU A 532 23.16 8.64 -16.51
CA GLU A 532 22.14 9.70 -16.51
C GLU A 532 22.52 10.88 -15.61
N THR A 533 22.18 12.09 -16.04
CA THR A 533 22.30 13.31 -15.23
C THR A 533 20.90 13.83 -14.90
N PRO A 534 20.51 13.90 -13.61
CA PRO A 534 19.23 14.42 -13.20
C PRO A 534 19.16 15.94 -13.38
N ILE A 535 17.95 16.46 -13.57
CA ILE A 535 17.67 17.89 -13.62
C ILE A 535 16.56 18.21 -12.63
N ALA A 536 16.60 19.38 -12.00
CA ALA A 536 15.51 19.88 -11.18
C ALA A 536 14.88 21.14 -11.79
N ASN A 537 13.55 21.15 -11.87
CA ASN A 537 12.79 22.33 -12.23
C ASN A 537 12.77 23.35 -11.08
N ASP A 538 12.49 24.62 -11.42
CA ASP A 538 12.34 25.71 -10.47
C ASP A 538 11.32 25.38 -9.37
N LEU A 539 11.71 25.66 -8.13
CA LEU A 539 10.95 25.33 -6.92
C LEU A 539 9.61 26.08 -6.85
N ALA A 540 9.62 27.39 -7.11
CA ALA A 540 8.44 28.24 -7.00
C ALA A 540 7.43 27.93 -8.11
N GLN A 541 7.90 27.74 -9.34
CA GLN A 541 7.07 27.33 -10.46
C GLN A 541 6.44 25.95 -10.20
N THR A 542 7.24 24.97 -9.78
CA THR A 542 6.73 23.62 -9.50
C THR A 542 5.67 23.66 -8.40
N ALA A 543 5.92 24.37 -7.31
CA ALA A 543 4.93 24.54 -6.24
C ALA A 543 3.62 25.14 -6.76
N SER A 544 3.69 26.17 -7.61
CA SER A 544 2.49 26.78 -8.20
C SER A 544 1.69 25.79 -9.05
N GLU A 545 2.35 24.93 -9.82
CA GLU A 545 1.71 23.92 -10.67
C GLU A 545 1.05 22.82 -9.82
N GLN A 546 1.75 22.31 -8.80
CA GLN A 546 1.23 21.24 -7.95
C GLN A 546 0.08 21.70 -7.06
N VAL A 547 0.16 22.90 -6.50
CA VAL A 547 -0.94 23.48 -5.71
C VAL A 547 -2.19 23.64 -6.57
N ALA A 548 -2.05 24.13 -7.81
CA ALA A 548 -3.18 24.26 -8.72
C ALA A 548 -3.82 22.90 -9.08
N ALA A 549 -3.00 21.86 -9.30
CA ALA A 549 -3.49 20.51 -9.56
C ALA A 549 -4.27 19.94 -8.37
N LEU A 550 -3.71 20.02 -7.16
CA LEU A 550 -4.35 19.54 -5.93
C LEU A 550 -5.65 20.30 -5.62
N GLN A 551 -5.67 21.62 -5.81
CA GLN A 551 -6.90 22.41 -5.67
C GLN A 551 -7.99 21.99 -6.66
N ALA A 552 -7.62 21.60 -7.89
CA ALA A 552 -8.58 21.10 -8.88
C ALA A 552 -9.18 19.74 -8.50
N GLU A 553 -8.48 18.93 -7.70
CA GLU A 553 -8.97 17.67 -7.12
C GLU A 553 -9.84 17.87 -5.87
N GLY A 554 -9.97 19.12 -5.40
CA GLY A 554 -10.82 19.48 -4.27
C GLY A 554 -10.26 19.04 -2.92
N VAL A 555 -8.94 19.08 -2.75
CA VAL A 555 -8.30 18.81 -1.45
C VAL A 555 -8.70 19.84 -0.39
N ASP A 556 -8.81 19.40 0.85
CA ASP A 556 -9.13 20.25 2.00
C ASP A 556 -7.88 21.00 2.51
N VAL A 557 -6.71 20.37 2.40
CA VAL A 557 -5.40 20.92 2.82
C VAL A 557 -4.28 20.48 1.89
N ILE A 558 -3.20 21.25 1.85
CA ILE A 558 -2.01 20.95 1.03
C ILE A 558 -0.76 21.02 1.89
N LEU A 559 0.04 19.96 1.88
CA LEU A 559 1.34 19.89 2.55
C LEU A 559 2.46 19.86 1.50
N CYS A 560 3.45 20.72 1.68
CA CYS A 560 4.68 20.74 0.89
C CYS A 560 5.76 19.97 1.64
N ILE A 561 6.40 18.99 1.01
CA ILE A 561 7.54 18.26 1.56
C ILE A 561 8.82 18.85 0.94
N ALA A 562 9.59 19.58 1.71
CA ALA A 562 10.89 20.09 1.30
C ALA A 562 11.97 19.09 1.72
N THR A 563 12.60 18.41 0.77
CA THR A 563 13.63 17.40 1.07
C THR A 563 14.90 18.06 1.63
N PRO A 564 15.86 17.28 2.18
CA PRO A 564 17.16 17.83 2.60
C PRO A 564 17.80 18.71 1.52
N GLY A 565 18.39 19.82 1.96
CA GLY A 565 19.04 20.83 1.11
C GLY A 565 18.15 22.00 0.67
N VAL A 566 16.82 21.86 0.69
CA VAL A 566 15.91 22.94 0.23
C VAL A 566 15.88 24.10 1.24
N ASP A 567 16.11 25.33 0.76
CA ASP A 567 15.92 26.54 1.57
C ASP A 567 14.43 26.92 1.70
N VAL A 568 13.80 26.40 2.76
CA VAL A 568 12.40 26.68 3.09
C VAL A 568 12.15 28.17 3.37
N ARG A 569 13.13 28.93 3.89
CA ARG A 569 12.93 30.36 4.21
C ARG A 569 12.76 31.19 2.94
N GLU A 570 13.46 30.81 1.87
CA GLU A 570 13.32 31.49 0.57
C GLU A 570 11.93 31.26 -0.04
N LEU A 571 11.35 30.07 0.15
CA LEU A 571 10.06 29.68 -0.41
C LEU A 571 8.85 30.06 0.45
N ASP A 572 9.03 30.33 1.74
CA ASP A 572 7.97 30.46 2.74
C ASP A 572 6.80 31.38 2.31
N ASN A 573 7.10 32.61 1.87
CA ASN A 573 6.05 33.54 1.42
C ASN A 573 5.36 33.06 0.13
N THR A 574 6.11 32.46 -0.80
CA THR A 574 5.56 31.92 -2.06
C THR A 574 4.59 30.77 -1.78
N LEU A 575 4.98 29.83 -0.92
CA LEU A 575 4.13 28.71 -0.53
C LEU A 575 2.87 29.19 0.21
N ALA A 576 3.01 30.19 1.09
CA ALA A 576 1.88 30.79 1.79
C ALA A 576 0.90 31.45 0.83
N ASP A 577 1.39 32.25 -0.13
CA ASP A 577 0.57 32.94 -1.13
C ASP A 577 -0.16 31.98 -2.07
N LEU A 578 0.40 30.80 -2.33
CA LEU A 578 -0.22 29.73 -3.13
C LEU A 578 -1.34 28.99 -2.37
N GLY A 579 -1.34 29.04 -1.03
CA GLY A 579 -2.30 28.35 -0.18
C GLY A 579 -1.83 27.00 0.36
N VAL A 580 -0.51 26.77 0.44
CA VAL A 580 0.06 25.65 1.19
C VAL A 580 -0.30 25.80 2.66
N THR A 581 -0.71 24.71 3.30
CA THR A 581 -1.17 24.68 4.70
C THR A 581 -0.02 24.57 5.69
N ALA A 582 0.97 23.72 5.40
CA ALA A 582 2.21 23.60 6.17
C ALA A 582 3.34 22.98 5.32
N VAL A 583 4.57 23.14 5.80
CA VAL A 583 5.78 22.56 5.20
C VAL A 583 6.34 21.48 6.11
N ILE A 584 6.67 20.33 5.53
CA ILE A 584 7.48 19.29 6.18
C ILE A 584 8.90 19.47 5.67
N ASN A 585 9.78 19.89 6.55
CA ASN A 585 11.18 20.20 6.29
C ASN A 585 12.06 19.00 6.63
N GLY A 586 12.64 18.38 5.60
CA GLY A 586 13.58 17.27 5.73
C GLY A 586 14.95 17.67 6.28
N ASN A 587 15.24 18.97 6.38
CA ASN A 587 16.44 19.46 7.06
C ASN A 587 16.33 19.26 8.59
N GLY A 588 17.47 19.31 9.30
CA GLY A 588 17.53 19.14 10.75
C GLY A 588 17.35 20.43 11.58
N GLU A 589 17.15 21.58 10.94
CA GLU A 589 17.16 22.89 11.58
C GLU A 589 15.75 23.47 11.84
N GLU A 590 15.53 23.94 13.07
CA GLU A 590 14.31 24.64 13.48
C GLU A 590 14.21 26.05 12.86
N LEU A 591 13.06 26.33 12.23
CA LEU A 591 12.80 27.61 11.59
C LEU A 591 11.83 28.46 12.42
N GLN A 592 12.27 29.67 12.78
CA GLN A 592 11.43 30.65 13.47
C GLN A 592 11.02 31.79 12.53
N GLY A 593 9.81 32.33 12.78
CA GLY A 593 9.30 33.52 12.12
C GLY A 593 8.81 33.29 10.69
N THR A 594 8.49 32.06 10.33
CA THR A 594 7.91 31.68 9.03
C THR A 594 6.43 32.07 8.96
N ALA A 595 5.94 32.32 7.75
CA ALA A 595 4.54 32.59 7.44
C ALA A 595 3.70 31.31 7.58
N LEU A 596 4.29 30.15 7.25
CA LEU A 596 3.66 28.83 7.41
C LEU A 596 4.18 28.08 8.64
N PRO A 597 3.36 27.18 9.22
CA PRO A 597 3.86 26.14 10.12
C PRO A 597 4.86 25.24 9.40
N VAL A 598 6.03 25.02 10.01
CA VAL A 598 7.10 24.16 9.48
C VAL A 598 7.39 23.05 10.48
N LEU A 599 7.21 21.79 10.06
CA LEU A 599 7.57 20.60 10.82
C LEU A 599 8.97 20.13 10.41
N VAL A 600 9.88 19.97 11.37
CA VAL A 600 11.28 19.58 11.10
C VAL A 600 11.51 18.09 11.37
N ALA A 601 11.89 17.34 10.35
CA ALA A 601 12.00 15.87 10.38
C ALA A 601 13.44 15.30 10.26
N GLY A 602 14.45 16.12 9.92
CA GLY A 602 15.82 15.69 9.57
C GLY A 602 16.73 15.22 10.70
N GLN A 603 16.37 14.16 11.43
CA GLN A 603 17.17 13.59 12.53
C GLN A 603 17.28 12.04 12.48
N GLY A 604 17.03 11.43 11.32
CA GLY A 604 17.19 9.98 11.11
C GLY A 604 16.26 9.14 11.98
N THR A 605 16.78 8.07 12.57
CA THR A 605 15.99 7.08 13.34
C THR A 605 15.78 7.44 14.82
N GLY A 606 16.35 8.57 15.28
CA GLY A 606 16.36 8.95 16.69
C GLY A 606 15.03 9.51 17.20
N GLU A 607 14.28 10.16 16.32
CA GLU A 607 13.01 10.81 16.63
C GLU A 607 12.07 10.83 15.41
N VAL A 608 10.76 10.87 15.68
CA VAL A 608 9.71 11.03 14.68
C VAL A 608 9.05 12.38 14.88
N ALA A 609 9.07 13.23 13.86
CA ALA A 609 8.44 14.53 13.91
C ALA A 609 6.92 14.38 13.83
N ARG A 610 6.18 15.26 14.51
CA ARG A 610 4.72 15.22 14.56
C ARG A 610 4.09 16.59 14.39
N LEU A 611 3.07 16.65 13.54
CA LEU A 611 2.07 17.71 13.55
C LEU A 611 0.67 17.10 13.61
N ASN A 612 -0.31 17.89 14.02
CA ASN A 612 -1.72 17.56 13.99
C ASN A 612 -2.42 18.50 12.99
N LEU A 613 -3.08 17.92 11.98
CA LEU A 613 -4.04 18.64 11.15
C LEU A 613 -5.39 18.64 11.87
N VAL A 614 -5.81 19.79 12.37
CA VAL A 614 -7.06 19.95 13.12
C VAL A 614 -8.10 20.59 12.20
N PHE A 615 -8.96 19.77 11.64
CA PHE A 615 -10.10 20.20 10.85
C PHE A 615 -11.18 20.75 11.79
N THR A 616 -11.34 22.06 11.74
CA THR A 616 -12.21 22.82 12.63
C THR A 616 -13.63 22.96 12.08
N GLN A 617 -14.56 23.22 12.99
CA GLN A 617 -15.96 23.52 12.67
C GLN A 617 -16.09 24.57 11.55
N GLY A 618 -16.84 24.25 10.50
CA GLY A 618 -17.07 25.15 9.36
C GLY A 618 -16.05 25.05 8.22
N GLY A 619 -15.17 24.04 8.25
CA GLY A 619 -14.40 23.58 7.09
C GLY A 619 -12.98 24.18 6.94
N SER A 620 -12.47 24.91 7.93
CA SER A 620 -11.05 25.32 7.95
C SER A 620 -10.17 24.28 8.63
N CYS A 621 -8.87 24.24 8.31
CA CYS A 621 -7.88 23.44 9.01
C CYS A 621 -6.86 24.33 9.73
N ARG A 622 -6.54 23.99 10.97
CA ARG A 622 -5.41 24.54 11.73
C ARG A 622 -4.33 23.48 11.85
N VAL A 623 -3.07 23.88 11.81
CA VAL A 623 -1.93 23.00 12.05
C VAL A 623 -1.36 23.26 13.44
N ASP A 624 -1.35 22.23 14.27
CA ASP A 624 -0.75 22.26 15.60
C ASP A 624 0.57 21.45 15.54
N LEU A 625 1.72 22.14 15.70
CA LEU A 625 3.03 21.49 15.77
C LEU A 625 3.21 20.86 17.16
N GLU A 626 3.57 19.58 17.18
CA GLU A 626 3.69 18.81 18.41
C GLU A 626 5.15 18.53 18.77
N SER A 627 5.39 18.13 20.01
CA SER A 627 6.68 17.58 20.40
C SER A 627 6.98 16.33 19.59
N LYS A 628 8.24 16.21 19.14
CA LYS A 628 8.74 15.02 18.46
C LYS A 628 8.69 13.81 19.39
N VAL A 629 8.43 12.64 18.81
CA VAL A 629 8.38 11.37 19.53
C VAL A 629 9.79 10.76 19.51
N THR A 630 10.42 10.66 20.67
CA THR A 630 11.79 10.13 20.76
C THR A 630 11.80 8.61 20.80
N THR A 631 12.96 8.00 20.49
CA THR A 631 13.16 6.55 20.69
C THR A 631 12.79 6.09 22.12
N GLY A 632 13.10 6.89 23.14
CA GLY A 632 12.74 6.56 24.53
C GLY A 632 11.22 6.58 24.79
N ASP A 633 10.48 7.46 24.13
CA ASP A 633 9.01 7.48 24.21
C ASP A 633 8.41 6.23 23.56
N LEU A 634 8.97 5.82 22.42
CA LEU A 634 8.58 4.61 21.69
C LEU A 634 8.84 3.33 22.48
N GLU A 635 10.03 3.21 23.10
CA GLU A 635 10.36 2.09 23.99
C GLU A 635 9.41 2.05 25.21
N THR A 636 9.06 3.21 25.75
CA THR A 636 8.11 3.31 26.86
C THR A 636 6.72 2.84 26.44
N ALA A 637 6.24 3.23 25.25
CA ALA A 637 4.95 2.78 24.72
C ALA A 637 4.90 1.26 24.55
N LEU A 638 5.96 0.65 24.00
CA LEU A 638 6.06 -0.81 23.91
C LEU A 638 5.97 -1.46 25.29
N ASN A 639 6.79 -1.01 26.24
CA ASN A 639 6.90 -1.62 27.56
C ASN A 639 5.60 -1.50 28.38
N ASP A 640 4.97 -0.33 28.36
CA ASP A 640 3.84 -0.03 29.23
C ASP A 640 2.48 -0.37 28.60
N GLN A 641 2.36 -0.34 27.27
CA GLN A 641 1.07 -0.46 26.58
C GLN A 641 0.99 -1.64 25.62
N TRP A 642 1.95 -1.83 24.72
CA TRP A 642 1.81 -2.85 23.66
C TRP A 642 2.17 -4.25 24.14
N SER A 643 3.13 -4.37 25.08
CA SER A 643 3.61 -5.64 25.62
C SER A 643 2.51 -6.51 26.22
N GLN A 644 1.43 -5.90 26.74
CA GLN A 644 0.29 -6.64 27.31
C GLN A 644 -0.47 -7.48 26.26
N TYR A 645 -0.33 -7.15 24.97
CA TYR A 645 -0.95 -7.86 23.85
C TYR A 645 0.02 -8.78 23.11
N LEU A 646 1.28 -8.87 23.55
CA LEU A 646 2.30 -9.72 22.95
C LEU A 646 2.58 -10.93 23.86
N THR A 647 2.62 -12.11 23.26
CA THR A 647 2.96 -13.36 23.95
C THR A 647 4.07 -14.09 23.23
N THR A 648 4.88 -14.81 24.00
CA THR A 648 5.94 -15.66 23.45
C THR A 648 5.45 -17.10 23.41
N GLY A 649 5.40 -17.69 22.22
CA GLY A 649 5.08 -19.10 22.00
C GLY A 649 6.14 -20.05 22.56
N GLU A 650 5.82 -21.34 22.63
CA GLU A 650 6.74 -22.37 23.15
C GLU A 650 8.03 -22.52 22.32
N ASP A 651 8.01 -22.08 21.06
CA ASP A 651 9.14 -22.05 20.14
C ASP A 651 9.98 -20.76 20.23
N GLY A 652 9.59 -19.81 21.09
CA GLY A 652 10.24 -18.51 21.25
C GLY A 652 9.76 -17.43 20.28
N SER A 653 8.81 -17.72 19.38
CA SER A 653 8.20 -16.72 18.49
C SER A 653 7.25 -15.79 19.25
N LEU A 654 7.16 -14.52 18.84
CA LEU A 654 6.19 -13.57 19.38
C LEU A 654 4.88 -13.63 18.58
N THR A 655 3.74 -13.62 19.27
CA THR A 655 2.39 -13.62 18.70
C THR A 655 1.48 -12.63 19.43
N VAL A 656 0.51 -12.03 18.72
CA VAL A 656 -0.52 -11.19 19.33
C VAL A 656 -1.53 -12.07 20.09
N THR A 657 -1.96 -11.66 21.28
CA THR A 657 -3.03 -12.35 22.02
C THR A 657 -4.37 -12.17 21.32
N ASP A 658 -4.95 -13.27 20.84
CA ASP A 658 -6.33 -13.31 20.35
C ASP A 658 -7.28 -13.35 21.56
N THR A 659 -7.71 -12.17 22.01
CA THR A 659 -8.84 -12.02 22.93
C THR A 659 -9.99 -11.32 22.22
N ALA A 660 -10.48 -11.92 21.13
CA ALA A 660 -11.87 -11.69 20.74
C ALA A 660 -12.77 -12.27 21.85
N ASP A 661 -13.21 -11.41 22.78
CA ASP A 661 -14.22 -11.75 23.78
C ASP A 661 -15.58 -11.24 23.29
N PRO A 662 -16.38 -12.08 22.61
CA PRO A 662 -17.69 -11.69 22.08
C PRO A 662 -18.73 -11.35 23.17
N GLU A 663 -18.42 -11.55 24.46
CA GLU A 663 -19.33 -11.19 25.57
C GLU A 663 -19.15 -9.74 26.05
N LYS A 664 -18.14 -8.99 25.59
CA LYS A 664 -17.95 -7.57 25.96
C LYS A 664 -18.87 -6.60 25.21
N ASP A 665 -19.32 -6.95 24.00
CA ASP A 665 -20.15 -6.08 23.14
C ASP A 665 -21.59 -5.89 23.63
N VAL A 666 -22.01 -6.62 24.67
CA VAL A 666 -23.39 -6.62 25.20
C VAL A 666 -23.57 -5.93 26.56
N ALA A 667 -22.52 -5.30 27.11
CA ALA A 667 -22.58 -4.69 28.45
C ALA A 667 -22.42 -3.15 28.43
N ALA A 668 -23.33 -2.44 27.76
CA ALA A 668 -23.40 -0.97 27.78
C ALA A 668 -24.21 -0.40 28.96
N ASP A 669 -24.14 -1.01 30.15
CA ASP A 669 -24.85 -0.51 31.34
C ASP A 669 -23.85 -0.15 32.46
N GLY A 670 -23.21 1.01 32.32
CA GLY A 670 -22.48 1.67 33.40
C GLY A 670 -21.07 2.16 33.04
N ALA A 671 -20.95 3.11 32.11
CA ALA A 671 -19.67 3.72 31.81
C ALA A 671 -19.25 4.71 32.91
N ASP A 672 -18.10 4.43 33.54
CA ASP A 672 -17.27 5.43 34.20
C ASP A 672 -16.69 6.36 33.12
N PRO A 673 -16.92 7.68 33.17
CA PRO A 673 -16.40 8.62 32.16
C PRO A 673 -14.86 8.75 32.15
N THR A 674 -14.15 8.01 33.00
CA THR A 674 -12.68 7.92 33.00
C THR A 674 -12.11 6.64 32.37
N ALA A 675 -12.96 5.70 31.93
CA ALA A 675 -12.53 4.50 31.21
C ALA A 675 -12.14 4.85 29.74
N PRO A 676 -11.08 4.24 29.18
CA PRO A 676 -10.74 4.39 27.77
C PRO A 676 -11.92 4.00 26.87
N THR A 677 -12.10 4.70 25.75
CA THR A 677 -13.08 4.29 24.74
C THR A 677 -12.64 2.99 24.08
N GLU A 678 -13.59 2.21 23.55
CA GLU A 678 -13.33 0.95 22.82
C GLU A 678 -12.29 1.14 21.70
N ARG A 679 -12.41 2.25 20.95
CA ARG A 679 -11.44 2.67 19.92
C ARG A 679 -10.02 2.87 20.44
N ALA A 680 -9.86 3.31 21.70
CA ALA A 680 -8.53 3.49 22.30
C ALA A 680 -7.90 2.15 22.71
N GLU A 681 -8.68 1.19 23.22
CA GLU A 681 -8.18 -0.17 23.49
C GLU A 681 -7.81 -0.89 22.18
N ASP A 682 -8.62 -0.72 21.13
CA ASP A 682 -8.34 -1.29 19.81
C ASP A 682 -7.10 -0.69 19.17
N ALA A 683 -6.89 0.64 19.28
CA ALA A 683 -5.69 1.29 18.77
C ALA A 683 -4.40 0.75 19.42
N VAL A 684 -4.42 0.47 20.74
CA VAL A 684 -3.26 -0.12 21.44
C VAL A 684 -2.99 -1.55 20.95
N ARG A 685 -4.04 -2.33 20.65
CA ARG A 685 -3.89 -3.69 20.10
C ARG A 685 -3.37 -3.66 18.67
N GLN A 686 -3.90 -2.77 17.83
CA GLN A 686 -3.43 -2.56 16.45
C GLN A 686 -1.96 -2.13 16.45
N ALA A 687 -1.56 -1.24 17.36
CA ALA A 687 -0.17 -0.84 17.55
C ALA A 687 0.76 -2.01 17.87
N ALA A 688 0.37 -2.88 18.81
CA ALA A 688 1.13 -4.08 19.13
C ALA A 688 1.28 -5.02 17.92
N SER A 689 0.21 -5.20 17.14
CA SER A 689 0.24 -6.02 15.92
C SER A 689 1.12 -5.41 14.83
N ALA A 690 1.03 -4.10 14.59
CA ALA A 690 1.84 -3.41 13.59
C ALA A 690 3.32 -3.45 13.95
N TYR A 691 3.66 -3.20 15.22
CA TYR A 691 5.02 -3.33 15.73
C TYR A 691 5.59 -4.74 15.50
N LEU A 692 4.82 -5.79 15.83
CA LEU A 692 5.26 -7.17 15.66
C LEU A 692 5.48 -7.52 14.18
N ASN A 693 4.52 -7.19 13.32
CA ASN A 693 4.60 -7.48 11.89
C ASN A 693 5.80 -6.78 11.25
N ALA A 694 6.00 -5.49 11.54
CA ALA A 694 7.15 -4.74 11.07
C ALA A 694 8.45 -5.33 11.62
N SER A 695 8.50 -5.72 12.90
CA SER A 695 9.69 -6.35 13.49
C SER A 695 10.09 -7.64 12.77
N LEU A 696 9.12 -8.50 12.45
CA LEU A 696 9.38 -9.76 11.75
C LEU A 696 9.85 -9.52 10.31
N ALA A 697 9.20 -8.60 9.59
CA ALA A 697 9.58 -8.24 8.23
C ALA A 697 10.99 -7.64 8.17
N LEU A 698 11.35 -6.75 9.10
CA LEU A 698 12.69 -6.16 9.17
C LEU A 698 13.75 -7.21 9.51
N GLN A 699 13.45 -8.18 10.37
CA GLN A 699 14.36 -9.30 10.66
C GLN A 699 14.56 -10.22 9.44
N GLU A 700 13.52 -10.44 8.63
CA GLU A 700 13.64 -11.20 7.39
C GLU A 700 14.52 -10.45 6.38
N LEU A 701 14.32 -9.15 6.22
CA LEU A 701 15.19 -8.30 5.39
C LEU A 701 16.65 -8.34 5.86
N ASP A 702 16.90 -8.20 7.17
CA ASP A 702 18.25 -8.34 7.74
C ASP A 702 18.88 -9.71 7.45
N ALA A 703 18.08 -10.79 7.52
CA ALA A 703 18.55 -12.14 7.23
C ALA A 703 18.87 -12.34 5.74
N ASP A 704 18.06 -11.78 4.85
CA ASP A 704 18.27 -11.80 3.40
C ASP A 704 19.52 -11.01 3.00
N ASP A 705 19.71 -9.82 3.57
CA ASP A 705 20.91 -9.00 3.38
C ASP A 705 22.18 -9.77 3.79
N LEU A 706 22.13 -10.48 4.92
CA LEU A 706 23.21 -11.35 5.40
C LEU A 706 23.46 -12.58 4.51
N SER A 707 22.41 -13.16 3.94
CA SER A 707 22.50 -14.29 3.00
C SER A 707 23.21 -13.88 1.71
N ILE A 708 22.85 -12.72 1.16
CA ILE A 708 23.38 -12.18 -0.10
C ILE A 708 24.87 -11.82 0.04
N LEU A 709 25.28 -11.28 1.20
CA LEU A 709 26.66 -10.88 1.49
C LEU A 709 27.71 -11.96 1.21
N ASN A 710 27.40 -13.21 1.58
CA ASN A 710 28.33 -14.33 1.52
C ASN A 710 28.34 -15.07 0.17
N THR A 711 27.46 -14.67 -0.75
CA THR A 711 27.36 -15.31 -2.06
C THR A 711 28.46 -14.79 -2.99
N PRO A 712 29.21 -15.68 -3.69
CA PRO A 712 30.13 -15.28 -4.75
C PRO A 712 29.45 -14.34 -5.75
N LEU A 713 30.12 -13.23 -6.06
CA LEU A 713 29.67 -12.24 -7.03
C LEU A 713 30.33 -12.48 -8.39
N PHE A 714 31.65 -12.62 -8.42
CA PHE A 714 32.46 -12.89 -9.62
C PHE A 714 33.75 -13.62 -9.25
N THR A 715 34.46 -14.14 -10.25
CA THR A 715 35.79 -14.74 -10.06
C THR A 715 36.89 -13.73 -10.43
N TYR A 716 37.79 -13.45 -9.50
CA TYR A 716 38.97 -12.61 -9.72
C TYR A 716 40.17 -13.48 -10.13
N ALA A 717 40.59 -13.37 -11.37
CA ALA A 717 41.67 -14.18 -11.93
C ALA A 717 42.99 -13.41 -12.06
N GLN A 718 44.09 -14.17 -11.90
CA GLN A 718 45.43 -13.62 -12.08
C GLN A 718 45.72 -13.37 -13.56
N ASN A 719 46.22 -12.17 -13.86
CA ASN A 719 46.72 -11.85 -15.18
C ASN A 719 47.94 -12.76 -15.51
N PRO A 720 48.01 -13.39 -16.71
CA PRO A 720 49.12 -14.25 -17.11
C PRO A 720 50.52 -13.61 -17.01
N ASP A 721 50.64 -12.28 -17.12
CA ASP A 721 51.88 -11.54 -16.84
C ASP A 721 51.82 -10.82 -15.49
N ALA A 722 51.75 -11.62 -14.41
CA ALA A 722 51.66 -11.14 -13.03
C ALA A 722 52.77 -10.15 -12.61
N SER A 723 53.90 -10.13 -13.33
CA SER A 723 55.00 -9.19 -13.07
C SER A 723 54.73 -7.76 -13.58
N LYS A 724 53.64 -7.59 -14.32
CA LYS A 724 53.23 -6.34 -14.96
C LYS A 724 51.77 -5.99 -14.66
N THR A 725 51.13 -6.56 -13.65
CA THR A 725 49.75 -6.21 -13.30
C THR A 725 49.72 -5.00 -12.37
N ILE A 726 48.80 -4.06 -12.59
CA ILE A 726 48.57 -2.95 -11.65
C ILE A 726 47.95 -3.47 -10.34
N SER A 727 48.00 -2.69 -9.26
CA SER A 727 47.29 -3.05 -8.02
C SER A 727 45.79 -2.74 -8.14
N TYR A 728 44.97 -3.32 -7.26
CA TYR A 728 43.54 -3.00 -7.21
C TYR A 728 43.32 -1.52 -6.83
N ALA A 729 44.13 -0.96 -5.93
CA ALA A 729 44.08 0.46 -5.62
C ALA A 729 44.42 1.37 -6.83
N ASN A 730 45.36 0.98 -7.70
CA ASN A 730 45.61 1.71 -8.95
C ASN A 730 44.43 1.62 -9.93
N TYR A 731 43.76 0.46 -9.97
CA TYR A 731 42.55 0.27 -10.77
C TYR A 731 41.43 1.20 -10.30
N LEU A 732 41.14 1.24 -9.00
CA LEU A 732 40.12 2.13 -8.44
C LEU A 732 40.42 3.60 -8.72
N ALA A 733 41.67 4.05 -8.51
CA ALA A 733 42.05 5.43 -8.83
C ALA A 733 41.87 5.76 -10.33
N THR A 734 42.08 4.78 -11.22
CA THR A 734 41.85 4.95 -12.67
C THR A 734 40.36 5.02 -12.96
N LEU A 735 39.56 4.14 -12.37
CA LEU A 735 38.10 4.17 -12.49
C LEU A 735 37.52 5.50 -12.01
N TYR A 736 38.01 6.05 -10.89
CA TYR A 736 37.54 7.33 -10.37
C TYR A 736 37.85 8.48 -11.34
N GLU A 737 39.05 8.51 -11.93
CA GLU A 737 39.39 9.46 -13.00
C GLU A 737 38.48 9.27 -14.21
N GLU A 738 38.28 8.04 -14.68
CA GLU A 738 37.42 7.75 -15.84
C GLU A 738 35.97 8.19 -15.60
N ILE A 739 35.39 7.94 -14.43
CA ILE A 739 34.05 8.40 -14.07
C ILE A 739 33.97 9.93 -14.13
N ALA A 740 34.93 10.63 -13.54
CA ALA A 740 34.94 12.09 -13.57
C ALA A 740 35.14 12.64 -14.98
N GLU A 741 36.05 12.07 -15.75
CA GLU A 741 36.35 12.45 -17.13
C GLU A 741 35.17 12.23 -18.07
N ASN A 742 34.39 11.17 -17.85
CA ASN A 742 33.16 10.91 -18.61
C ASN A 742 32.09 12.00 -18.38
N ASP A 743 32.14 12.70 -17.24
CA ASP A 743 31.24 13.81 -16.90
C ASP A 743 31.83 15.20 -17.23
N ARG A 744 32.98 15.27 -17.93
CA ARG A 744 33.72 16.53 -18.17
C ARG A 744 32.87 17.63 -18.81
N ASP A 745 31.95 17.27 -19.71
CA ASP A 745 31.08 18.24 -20.38
C ASP A 745 30.07 18.91 -19.43
N HIS A 746 29.86 18.36 -18.24
CA HIS A 746 28.97 18.90 -17.19
C HIS A 746 29.73 19.54 -16.03
N TRP A 747 31.06 19.61 -16.07
CA TRP A 747 31.83 20.28 -15.03
C TRP A 747 31.54 21.79 -15.02
N PRO A 748 31.62 22.46 -13.84
CA PRO A 748 31.37 23.88 -13.74
C PRO A 748 32.29 24.72 -14.65
N GLU A 749 31.79 25.87 -15.11
CA GLU A 749 32.53 26.77 -16.01
C GLU A 749 33.93 27.10 -15.44
N GLY A 750 34.96 26.96 -16.28
CA GLY A 750 36.36 27.20 -15.91
C GLY A 750 37.18 25.95 -15.60
N TRP A 751 36.54 24.78 -15.48
CA TRP A 751 37.22 23.50 -15.21
C TRP A 751 37.35 22.57 -16.41
N ALA A 752 36.72 22.89 -17.54
CA ALA A 752 36.66 22.02 -18.73
C ALA A 752 38.03 21.59 -19.29
N ASP A 753 39.08 22.41 -19.10
CA ASP A 753 40.45 22.13 -19.54
C ASP A 753 41.38 21.66 -18.39
N ALA A 754 40.86 21.52 -17.17
CA ALA A 754 41.66 21.13 -16.01
C ALA A 754 41.93 19.62 -15.98
N GLU A 755 43.11 19.25 -15.51
CA GLU A 755 43.44 17.86 -15.21
C GLU A 755 42.85 17.45 -13.85
N VAL A 756 42.26 16.26 -13.80
CA VAL A 756 41.78 15.64 -12.56
C VAL A 756 42.76 14.56 -12.11
N THR A 757 42.96 14.43 -10.79
CA THR A 757 43.74 13.33 -10.20
C THR A 757 42.84 12.44 -9.36
N GLY A 758 42.80 11.15 -9.68
CA GLY A 758 42.12 10.12 -8.91
C GLY A 758 42.93 9.73 -7.69
N VAL A 759 42.26 9.69 -6.55
CA VAL A 759 42.86 9.30 -5.27
C VAL A 759 42.00 8.24 -4.59
N ALA A 760 42.53 7.02 -4.51
CA ALA A 760 41.90 5.90 -3.81
C ALA A 760 42.56 5.67 -2.45
N GLY A 761 41.84 5.94 -1.36
CA GLY A 761 42.26 5.68 0.02
C GLY A 761 41.53 4.49 0.64
N GLY A 762 42.06 3.94 1.73
CA GLY A 762 41.38 2.88 2.50
C GLY A 762 41.18 1.56 1.74
N VAL A 763 41.90 1.32 0.65
CA VAL A 763 41.71 0.14 -0.21
C VAL A 763 42.40 -1.10 0.37
N THR A 764 41.67 -2.22 0.41
CA THR A 764 42.22 -3.54 0.70
C THR A 764 42.33 -4.35 -0.59
N GLU A 765 43.51 -4.90 -0.87
CA GLU A 765 43.73 -5.72 -2.06
C GLU A 765 42.92 -7.03 -2.01
N LEU A 766 42.29 -7.39 -3.13
CA LEU A 766 41.51 -8.62 -3.27
C LEU A 766 42.42 -9.85 -3.49
N GLU A 767 42.03 -11.00 -2.94
CA GLU A 767 42.69 -12.28 -3.21
C GLU A 767 42.14 -12.93 -4.48
N TYR A 768 42.98 -13.59 -5.27
CA TYR A 768 42.50 -14.33 -6.45
C TYR A 768 41.58 -15.49 -6.06
N GLY A 769 40.52 -15.68 -6.85
CA GLY A 769 39.47 -16.68 -6.60
C GLY A 769 38.09 -16.04 -6.63
N ASP A 770 37.10 -16.75 -6.09
CA ASP A 770 35.74 -16.24 -6.01
C ASP A 770 35.65 -15.10 -4.99
N ILE A 771 35.19 -13.93 -5.45
CA ILE A 771 34.98 -12.73 -4.64
C ILE A 771 33.51 -12.65 -4.27
N THR A 772 33.21 -12.62 -2.97
CA THR A 772 31.85 -12.36 -2.47
C THR A 772 31.53 -10.87 -2.48
N ARG A 773 30.23 -10.54 -2.40
CA ARG A 773 29.79 -9.14 -2.22
C ARG A 773 30.39 -8.50 -0.98
N GLN A 774 30.48 -9.26 0.12
CA GLN A 774 31.13 -8.82 1.34
C GLN A 774 32.59 -8.43 1.11
N GLN A 775 33.36 -9.28 0.44
CA GLN A 775 34.78 -9.03 0.18
C GLN A 775 35.00 -7.81 -0.71
N LEU A 776 34.17 -7.63 -1.74
CA LEU A 776 34.22 -6.43 -2.58
C LEU A 776 33.88 -5.18 -1.75
N LEU A 777 32.81 -5.20 -0.97
CA LEU A 777 32.40 -4.05 -0.17
C LEU A 777 33.43 -3.67 0.91
N GLU A 778 34.04 -4.65 1.57
CA GLU A 778 35.10 -4.42 2.57
C GLU A 778 36.45 -4.05 1.93
N SER A 779 36.57 -4.10 0.60
CA SER A 779 37.79 -3.71 -0.11
C SER A 779 37.96 -2.19 -0.24
N MET A 780 36.94 -1.41 0.11
CA MET A 780 36.90 0.04 -0.04
C MET A 780 36.14 0.69 1.13
N PRO A 781 36.23 2.03 1.32
CA PRO A 781 35.42 2.75 2.29
C PRO A 781 33.91 2.47 2.12
N ILE A 782 33.26 2.02 3.20
CA ILE A 782 31.86 1.56 3.17
C ILE A 782 30.90 2.75 3.19
N ALA A 783 29.83 2.66 2.39
CA ALA A 783 28.75 3.64 2.30
C ALA A 783 29.23 5.08 2.00
N GLN A 784 30.35 5.20 1.28
CA GLN A 784 30.91 6.48 0.86
C GLN A 784 30.42 6.87 -0.53
N ARG A 785 30.45 8.17 -0.80
CA ARG A 785 30.12 8.72 -2.12
C ARG A 785 31.38 9.02 -2.89
N LEU A 786 31.36 8.85 -4.21
CA LEU A 786 32.46 9.27 -5.08
C LEU A 786 32.22 10.72 -5.53
N VAL A 787 33.16 11.62 -5.24
CA VAL A 787 32.98 13.06 -5.52
C VAL A 787 34.20 13.67 -6.22
N LEU A 788 33.94 14.62 -7.12
CA LEU A 788 34.92 15.53 -7.68
C LEU A 788 34.99 16.78 -6.81
N VAL A 789 36.19 17.15 -6.37
CA VAL A 789 36.41 18.32 -5.53
C VAL A 789 37.46 19.25 -6.13
N SER A 790 37.27 20.56 -5.95
CA SER A 790 38.36 21.53 -6.07
C SER A 790 39.01 21.75 -4.71
N THR A 791 40.34 21.74 -4.66
CA THR A 791 41.11 22.03 -3.44
C THR A 791 42.40 22.78 -3.76
N THR A 792 43.08 23.28 -2.73
CA THR A 792 44.39 23.93 -2.91
C THR A 792 45.46 22.90 -3.28
N ALA A 793 46.43 23.32 -4.11
CA ALA A 793 47.56 22.47 -4.47
C ALA A 793 48.34 21.95 -3.23
N GLU A 794 48.44 22.76 -2.18
CA GLU A 794 49.10 22.38 -0.91
C GLU A 794 48.33 21.30 -0.16
N ALA A 795 47.00 21.40 -0.07
CA ALA A 795 46.17 20.39 0.58
C ALA A 795 46.19 19.07 -0.22
N ALA A 796 46.08 19.13 -1.55
CA ALA A 796 46.19 17.96 -2.41
C ALA A 796 47.56 17.28 -2.28
N GLN A 797 48.65 18.05 -2.29
CA GLN A 797 49.99 17.52 -2.09
C GLN A 797 50.15 16.88 -0.71
N THR A 798 49.61 17.49 0.35
CA THR A 798 49.63 16.93 1.70
C THR A 798 48.90 15.59 1.77
N LEU A 799 47.72 15.48 1.15
CA LEU A 799 46.96 14.23 1.08
C LEU A 799 47.76 13.14 0.35
N ILE A 800 48.32 13.46 -0.82
CA ILE A 800 49.05 12.50 -1.65
C ILE A 800 50.38 12.06 -0.99
N ASP A 801 51.13 13.00 -0.41
CA ASP A 801 52.40 12.73 0.26
C ASP A 801 52.24 12.00 1.60
N SER A 802 51.01 11.91 2.13
CA SER A 802 50.72 11.13 3.33
C SER A 802 51.02 9.63 3.15
N GLY A 803 50.99 9.14 1.91
CA GLY A 803 51.13 7.73 1.57
C GLY A 803 49.87 6.89 1.87
N ASN A 804 48.77 7.52 2.27
CA ASN A 804 47.50 6.84 2.58
C ASN A 804 46.57 6.71 1.37
N VAL A 805 46.91 7.34 0.24
CA VAL A 805 46.14 7.30 -1.00
C VAL A 805 46.99 6.77 -2.15
N THR A 806 46.33 6.09 -3.09
CA THR A 806 46.93 5.60 -4.33
C THR A 806 46.38 6.39 -5.50
N ARG A 807 47.25 6.77 -6.44
CA ARG A 807 46.87 7.40 -7.72
C ARG A 807 46.85 6.36 -8.84
N THR A 808 46.52 6.76 -10.07
CA THR A 808 46.73 5.89 -11.23
C THR A 808 48.15 5.32 -11.28
N TYR A 809 48.31 4.17 -11.93
CA TYR A 809 49.62 3.50 -11.99
C TYR A 809 50.71 4.44 -12.52
N GLN A 810 50.42 5.14 -13.63
CA GLN A 810 51.37 6.06 -14.25
C GLN A 810 51.71 7.24 -13.32
N ALA A 811 50.71 7.86 -12.69
CA ALA A 811 50.92 8.99 -11.79
C ALA A 811 51.69 8.58 -10.51
N SER A 812 51.53 7.33 -10.06
CA SER A 812 52.21 6.79 -8.89
C SER A 812 53.73 6.59 -9.09
N LEU A 813 54.23 6.61 -10.33
CA LEU A 813 55.66 6.48 -10.63
C LEU A 813 56.46 7.78 -10.45
N THR A 814 55.78 8.92 -10.35
CA THR A 814 56.39 10.25 -10.24
C THR A 814 55.87 11.01 -9.01
N ALA A 815 56.63 12.00 -8.55
CA ALA A 815 56.14 12.93 -7.53
C ALA A 815 54.89 13.67 -8.05
N TYR A 816 54.00 14.05 -7.14
CA TYR A 816 52.86 14.91 -7.49
C TYR A 816 53.32 16.36 -7.63
N GLU A 817 53.20 16.91 -8.83
CA GLU A 817 53.58 18.28 -9.17
C GLU A 817 52.34 18.99 -9.76
N PRO A 818 51.47 19.57 -8.91
CA PRO A 818 50.24 20.20 -9.36
C PRO A 818 50.50 21.46 -10.21
N GLU A 819 49.74 21.63 -11.30
CA GLU A 819 49.79 22.84 -12.13
C GLU A 819 48.79 23.89 -11.63
N GLY A 820 49.28 24.89 -10.89
CA GLY A 820 48.48 26.02 -10.40
C GLY A 820 48.21 25.99 -8.89
N ASP A 821 47.45 26.98 -8.39
CA ASP A 821 47.16 27.14 -6.96
C ASP A 821 45.95 26.30 -6.50
N THR A 822 45.09 25.90 -7.44
CA THR A 822 43.88 25.10 -7.20
C THR A 822 43.83 23.95 -8.19
N VAL A 823 43.48 22.76 -7.71
CA VAL A 823 43.51 21.50 -8.47
C VAL A 823 42.22 20.71 -8.26
N LEU A 824 41.99 19.74 -9.14
CA LEU A 824 40.87 18.81 -9.05
C LEU A 824 41.33 17.45 -8.54
N LEU A 825 40.64 16.94 -7.52
CA LEU A 825 40.76 15.57 -7.06
C LEU A 825 39.42 14.85 -7.22
N VAL A 826 39.44 13.59 -7.60
CA VAL A 826 38.27 12.69 -7.50
C VAL A 826 38.59 11.53 -6.57
N GLY A 827 37.71 11.29 -5.62
CA GLY A 827 37.88 10.26 -4.59
C GLY A 827 36.65 10.11 -3.73
N ASP A 828 36.67 9.13 -2.84
CA ASP A 828 35.56 8.90 -1.93
C ASP A 828 35.51 9.94 -0.80
N THR A 829 34.31 10.19 -0.27
CA THR A 829 34.06 11.19 0.77
C THR A 829 34.94 11.00 2.01
N GLN A 830 35.11 9.77 2.50
CA GLN A 830 35.97 9.49 3.66
C GLN A 830 37.46 9.79 3.40
N THR A 831 37.96 9.46 2.21
CA THR A 831 39.34 9.78 1.83
C THR A 831 39.55 11.29 1.74
N LEU A 832 38.59 12.02 1.18
CA LEU A 832 38.69 13.47 0.95
C LEU A 832 38.48 14.31 2.21
N GLU A 833 37.83 13.78 3.25
CA GLU A 833 37.77 14.40 4.58
C GLU A 833 39.16 14.76 5.14
N ALA A 834 40.20 14.02 4.76
CA ALA A 834 41.58 14.31 5.16
C ALA A 834 42.13 15.65 4.61
N LEU A 835 41.47 16.25 3.62
CA LEU A 835 41.75 17.63 3.17
C LEU A 835 41.33 18.66 4.23
N GLY A 836 40.30 18.36 5.04
CA GLY A 836 39.65 19.25 6.00
C GLY A 836 38.42 19.95 5.42
N GLU A 837 37.36 20.08 6.23
CA GLU A 837 36.01 20.54 5.81
C GLU A 837 35.99 21.88 5.05
N ASP A 838 36.88 22.82 5.38
CA ASP A 838 36.95 24.15 4.73
C ASP A 838 37.97 24.24 3.59
N ASN A 839 38.68 23.15 3.27
CA ASN A 839 39.80 23.16 2.32
C ASN A 839 39.44 22.63 0.94
N TYR A 840 38.19 22.20 0.72
CA TYR A 840 37.73 21.75 -0.57
C TYR A 840 36.27 22.13 -0.83
N THR A 841 35.86 22.04 -2.08
CA THR A 841 34.48 22.25 -2.51
C THR A 841 34.09 21.10 -3.42
N ILE A 842 32.98 20.44 -3.12
CA ILE A 842 32.39 19.43 -4.01
C ILE A 842 31.86 20.13 -5.25
N LEU A 843 32.36 19.72 -6.40
CA LEU A 843 31.93 20.20 -7.70
C LEU A 843 30.93 19.24 -8.33
N ARG A 844 31.18 17.93 -8.21
CA ARG A 844 30.32 16.87 -8.74
C ARG A 844 30.24 15.70 -7.75
N ASP A 845 29.09 15.05 -7.70
CA ASP A 845 28.80 13.87 -6.89
C ASP A 845 28.33 12.75 -7.80
N TYR A 846 29.12 11.68 -7.90
CA TYR A 846 28.91 10.58 -8.83
C TYR A 846 28.10 9.42 -8.24
N GLY A 847 27.69 9.51 -6.97
CA GLY A 847 26.86 8.48 -6.33
C GLY A 847 27.63 7.57 -5.37
N ASP A 848 27.06 6.40 -5.11
CA ASP A 848 27.60 5.42 -4.16
C ASP A 848 28.83 4.69 -4.72
N LEU A 849 29.95 4.78 -3.98
CA LEU A 849 31.23 4.23 -4.40
C LEU A 849 31.19 2.73 -4.70
N PHE A 850 30.58 1.95 -3.80
CA PHE A 850 30.54 0.51 -3.96
C PHE A 850 29.71 0.14 -5.19
N TRP A 851 28.61 0.84 -5.40
CA TRP A 851 27.73 0.65 -6.55
C TRP A 851 28.47 0.90 -7.87
N ASP A 852 29.18 2.03 -7.99
CA ASP A 852 29.95 2.38 -9.18
C ASP A 852 31.03 1.35 -9.51
N VAL A 853 31.80 0.93 -8.51
CA VAL A 853 32.84 -0.10 -8.68
C VAL A 853 32.23 -1.43 -9.10
N ARG A 854 31.11 -1.81 -8.48
CA ARG A 854 30.39 -3.04 -8.80
C ARG A 854 29.86 -3.03 -10.23
N MET A 855 29.26 -1.93 -10.68
CA MET A 855 28.74 -1.81 -12.05
C MET A 855 29.86 -1.82 -13.08
N ASN A 856 30.98 -1.14 -12.82
CA ASN A 856 32.11 -1.20 -13.73
C ASN A 856 32.70 -2.62 -13.86
N ILE A 857 32.77 -3.37 -12.76
CA ILE A 857 33.17 -4.79 -12.81
C ILE A 857 32.14 -5.62 -13.58
N ASN A 858 30.84 -5.37 -13.36
CA ASN A 858 29.74 -6.02 -14.09
C ASN A 858 29.94 -5.89 -15.61
N ASP A 859 30.25 -4.69 -16.07
CA ASP A 859 30.41 -4.39 -17.50
C ASP A 859 31.68 -5.04 -18.07
N ASN A 860 32.79 -4.94 -17.33
CA ASN A 860 34.06 -5.55 -17.71
C ASN A 860 34.04 -7.09 -17.72
N THR A 861 33.04 -7.70 -17.08
CA THR A 861 32.89 -9.16 -16.96
C THR A 861 31.65 -9.69 -17.68
N ASN A 862 30.99 -8.87 -18.51
CA ASN A 862 29.76 -9.22 -19.22
C ASN A 862 28.71 -9.83 -18.27
N ASN A 863 28.25 -9.04 -17.31
CA ASN A 863 27.32 -9.44 -16.25
C ASN A 863 27.85 -10.55 -15.33
N PHE A 864 29.10 -10.41 -14.88
CA PHE A 864 29.79 -11.38 -14.00
C PHE A 864 29.92 -12.79 -14.59
N THR A 865 29.82 -12.93 -15.92
CA THR A 865 29.93 -14.24 -16.59
C THR A 865 31.37 -14.60 -16.95
N GLU A 866 32.24 -13.60 -17.06
CA GLU A 866 33.67 -13.74 -17.34
C GLU A 866 34.53 -13.42 -16.11
N ASP A 867 35.74 -13.97 -16.07
CA ASP A 867 36.69 -13.69 -14.98
C ASP A 867 37.10 -12.21 -15.01
N PHE A 868 37.04 -11.55 -13.86
CA PHE A 868 37.63 -10.22 -13.71
C PHE A 868 39.15 -10.33 -13.66
N VAL A 869 39.86 -9.58 -14.51
CA VAL A 869 41.32 -9.57 -14.57
C VAL A 869 41.80 -8.12 -14.58
N LEU A 870 42.71 -7.77 -13.66
CA LEU A 870 43.30 -6.43 -13.65
C LEU A 870 44.17 -6.20 -14.90
N PRO A 871 44.14 -4.97 -15.46
CA PRO A 871 44.90 -4.63 -16.65
C PRO A 871 46.41 -4.68 -16.42
N GLU A 872 47.16 -4.86 -17.50
CA GLU A 872 48.61 -4.73 -17.47
C GLU A 872 49.02 -3.26 -17.28
N ALA A 873 50.03 -3.04 -16.44
CA ALA A 873 50.76 -1.80 -16.32
C ALA A 873 51.24 -1.35 -17.71
N PRO A 874 50.90 -0.13 -18.18
CA PRO A 874 51.30 0.35 -19.49
C PRO A 874 52.83 0.27 -19.65
N THR A 875 53.27 -0.34 -20.76
CA THR A 875 54.69 -0.65 -21.01
C THR A 875 55.50 0.57 -21.48
N TYR A 876 55.34 1.76 -20.88
CA TYR A 876 56.18 2.91 -21.21
C TYR A 876 56.48 3.80 -20.00
N GLY A 877 57.51 3.41 -19.25
CA GLY A 877 58.27 4.36 -18.44
C GLY A 877 59.17 5.20 -19.34
N VAL A 878 59.14 6.52 -19.15
CA VAL A 878 60.13 7.45 -19.71
C VAL A 878 61.52 6.99 -19.24
N GLY A 879 62.34 6.51 -20.19
CA GLY A 879 63.76 6.24 -19.95
C GLY A 879 64.23 4.79 -20.01
N ARG A 880 63.92 4.04 -21.08
CA ARG A 880 64.82 2.99 -21.60
C ARG A 880 64.80 2.93 -23.13
N ASN A 881 65.61 3.79 -23.76
CA ASN A 881 66.33 3.40 -24.97
C ASN A 881 67.66 2.79 -24.53
N GLN A 882 67.89 1.52 -24.93
CA GLN A 882 69.05 0.65 -24.69
C GLN A 882 69.17 -0.03 -23.32
#